data_AF-A0A094G995-F1
#
_entry.id   AF-A0A094G995-F1
#
_cell.length_a   1.000
_cell.length_b   1.000
_cell.length_c   1.000
_cell.angle_alpha   90.00
_cell.angle_beta   90.00
_cell.angle_gamma   90.00
#
_symmetry.space_group_name_H-M   'P 1'
#
loop_
_entity.id
_entity.type
_entity.pdbx_description
1 polymer ?
#
loop_
_entity_poly.entity_id
_entity_poly.type
_entity_poly.pdbx_seq_one_letter_code
_entity_poly.pdbx_strand_id
1 'polypeptide(L)'
;MACVGAGQQRFKFKEEHGTRNTIAIPDRTKGSPKFNIIDAVNAVQHTPSNALTLAVNEFVGTMTMSTPVRFNLVYWYGEFLQDIPARLGRNEALDSSVRALTAAHSSYCLYGRASPEALVKYSTALRVLRFYLDNPVKARSSETLCAVMLLLICQGFHGMTEMSVTGHCEGAAQILKARRYYDRNDAFESKLHLSLRAPVIFEGLFNPRIQFTPSEWKTLVDNHIDEGTFPGKMMRYVSQVTAMLRHGNFFNGEFSESDAISVDALRTNYQALKAAIKKYEVYMESVKPEHIDKDMKRFAFDAQNYYLVQRFYTFALTVGVILGCVLSAVDTEDTEITSDLNSFASGIMSFAEDAKQFKPLGASYMQLCFQTAWIGTSDPAVKAEAEKEMAEYVEGFGTGYTKARLMSELERMSRHLRLIDPYVLSSLYYPSLAGAPSPAAQLESPTSSMYVMEVYCDGGCRGNGNPGAIGAAAAVFKSKSGAIISSHGACLPDDSDPYEPRPTNQRAEITAIIFALQTVLDKYEILRTTPYLGVKIYSDSQYAVSCMEEWIYKWRANGWISAAGRPVVNQDLIKQADDLDTDVKEIGRVEYCWIPRRENQEADECANEMMDEHDQGLHFYGCDSLKHLKVYDST
;
A
#
# COMPACT_ATOMS: atom_id res chain seq x y z
N MET A 1 -7.69 55.64 -10.78
CA MET A 1 -6.70 54.74 -11.40
C MET A 1 -7.47 53.63 -12.10
N ALA A 2 -7.15 53.40 -13.37
CA ALA A 2 -7.78 52.37 -14.19
C ALA A 2 -7.30 50.97 -13.76
N CYS A 3 -8.19 49.99 -13.85
CA CYS A 3 -7.88 48.59 -13.60
C CYS A 3 -6.94 48.08 -14.71
N VAL A 4 -5.70 47.74 -14.36
CA VAL A 4 -4.74 47.10 -15.26
C VAL A 4 -4.57 45.66 -14.79
N GLY A 5 -4.97 44.69 -15.61
CA GLY A 5 -4.55 43.28 -15.45
C GLY A 5 -5.63 42.19 -15.40
N ALA A 6 -6.92 42.51 -15.36
CA ALA A 6 -7.97 41.49 -15.47
C ALA A 6 -8.21 41.13 -16.95
N GLY A 7 -7.75 39.95 -17.39
CA GLY A 7 -8.13 39.39 -18.71
C GLY A 7 -7.03 38.83 -19.60
N GLN A 8 -5.81 38.56 -19.12
CA GLN A 8 -4.82 37.84 -19.95
C GLN A 8 -4.93 36.31 -19.80
N GLN A 9 -5.99 35.73 -20.38
CA GLN A 9 -5.91 34.41 -20.99
C GLN A 9 -5.86 34.59 -22.50
N ARG A 10 -4.71 34.28 -23.10
CA ARG A 10 -4.53 34.21 -24.55
C ARG A 10 -5.14 32.92 -25.06
N PHE A 11 -6.38 32.97 -25.51
CA PHE A 11 -6.83 32.13 -26.62
C PHE A 11 -7.27 33.04 -27.75
N LYS A 12 -6.44 33.13 -28.79
CA LYS A 12 -6.78 33.80 -30.05
C LYS A 12 -7.48 32.76 -30.91
N PHE A 13 -8.81 32.81 -30.99
CA PHE A 13 -9.53 32.11 -32.05
C PHE A 13 -9.10 32.73 -33.38
N LYS A 14 -8.55 31.89 -34.27
CA LYS A 14 -8.35 32.25 -35.67
C LYS A 14 -9.72 32.08 -36.34
N GLU A 15 -10.35 33.18 -36.76
CA GLU A 15 -11.47 33.08 -37.67
C GLU A 15 -10.96 32.56 -39.01
N GLU A 16 -11.31 31.31 -39.31
CA GLU A 16 -11.17 30.76 -40.64
C GLU A 16 -12.45 31.12 -41.40
N HIS A 17 -12.33 31.93 -42.46
CA HIS A 17 -13.45 32.29 -43.31
C HIS A 17 -13.90 31.07 -44.12
N GLY A 18 -14.76 30.24 -43.52
CA GLY A 18 -15.53 29.23 -44.23
C GLY A 18 -16.51 29.90 -45.18
N THR A 19 -16.31 29.69 -46.48
CA THR A 19 -17.27 30.06 -47.53
C THR A 19 -18.67 29.56 -47.15
N ARG A 20 -19.63 30.49 -47.02
CA ARG A 20 -21.06 30.21 -46.94
C ARG A 20 -21.49 29.41 -48.18
N ASN A 21 -21.51 28.09 -48.08
CA ASN A 21 -22.36 27.29 -48.95
C ASN A 21 -23.76 27.29 -48.33
N THR A 22 -24.60 28.20 -48.82
CA THR A 22 -26.05 28.05 -48.76
C THR A 22 -26.42 26.67 -49.27
N ILE A 23 -26.93 25.80 -48.40
CA ILE A 23 -27.51 24.53 -48.80
C ILE A 23 -28.80 24.87 -49.55
N ALA A 24 -28.72 24.89 -50.87
CA ALA A 24 -29.87 24.73 -51.73
C ALA A 24 -30.40 23.31 -51.51
N ILE A 25 -31.67 23.17 -51.14
CA ILE A 25 -32.37 21.89 -51.06
C ILE A 25 -32.48 21.36 -52.50
N PRO A 26 -31.84 20.23 -52.86
CA PRO A 26 -31.99 19.68 -54.20
C PRO A 26 -33.34 18.99 -54.31
N ASP A 27 -34.05 19.30 -55.39
CA ASP A 27 -35.28 18.65 -55.79
C ASP A 27 -35.08 17.14 -55.99
N ARG A 28 -36.12 16.39 -55.64
CA ARG A 28 -36.07 14.95 -55.39
C ARG A 28 -36.22 14.20 -56.71
N THR A 29 -35.11 13.92 -57.40
CA THR A 29 -35.13 13.04 -58.58
C THR A 29 -34.23 11.81 -58.44
N LYS A 30 -34.90 10.66 -58.33
CA LYS A 30 -34.56 9.27 -58.67
C LYS A 30 -33.07 8.94 -58.93
N GLY A 31 -32.53 8.11 -58.03
CA GLY A 31 -31.31 7.33 -58.24
C GLY A 31 -30.60 7.11 -56.92
N SER A 32 -30.83 5.96 -56.26
CA SER A 32 -30.18 5.61 -54.99
C SER A 32 -28.67 5.46 -55.18
N PRO A 33 -27.81 6.30 -54.59
CA PRO A 33 -26.39 6.00 -54.49
C PRO A 33 -26.22 4.95 -53.39
N LYS A 34 -25.33 3.98 -53.62
CA LYS A 34 -24.91 3.01 -52.60
C LYS A 34 -24.33 3.81 -51.43
N PHE A 35 -25.04 3.81 -50.30
CA PHE A 35 -24.57 4.41 -49.05
C PHE A 35 -23.39 3.59 -48.54
N ASN A 36 -22.18 4.12 -48.67
CA ASN A 36 -20.98 3.47 -48.15
C ASN A 36 -20.86 3.86 -46.67
N ILE A 37 -21.04 2.90 -45.75
CA ILE A 37 -21.03 3.15 -44.29
C ILE A 37 -19.73 3.85 -43.84
N ILE A 38 -18.63 3.60 -44.55
CA ILE A 38 -17.32 4.20 -44.29
C ILE A 38 -17.35 5.74 -44.44
N ASP A 39 -18.14 6.28 -45.37
CA ASP A 39 -18.23 7.73 -45.59
C ASP A 39 -19.04 8.42 -44.49
N ALA A 40 -19.99 7.72 -43.87
CA ALA A 40 -20.77 8.23 -42.73
C ALA A 40 -19.96 8.24 -41.42
N VAL A 41 -19.04 7.29 -41.24
CA VAL A 41 -18.14 7.24 -40.08
C VAL A 41 -17.11 8.39 -40.12
N ASN A 42 -16.64 8.76 -41.31
CA ASN A 42 -15.72 9.89 -41.51
C ASN A 42 -16.40 11.27 -41.39
N ALA A 43 -17.74 11.32 -41.38
CA ALA A 43 -18.52 12.55 -41.33
C ALA A 43 -18.93 12.97 -39.90
N VAL A 44 -18.61 12.18 -38.87
CA VAL A 44 -18.76 12.63 -37.48
C VAL A 44 -17.65 13.64 -37.21
N GLN A 45 -17.99 14.93 -37.24
CA GLN A 45 -17.05 15.97 -36.85
C GLN A 45 -16.54 15.70 -35.42
N HIS A 46 -15.24 15.46 -35.28
CA HIS A 46 -14.59 15.42 -33.99
C HIS A 46 -14.83 16.76 -33.29
N THR A 47 -15.49 16.74 -32.13
CA THR A 47 -15.52 17.89 -31.23
C THR A 47 -14.06 18.27 -30.96
N PRO A 48 -13.66 19.55 -31.08
CA PRO A 48 -12.29 19.95 -30.78
C PRO A 48 -11.94 19.49 -29.36
N SER A 49 -10.98 18.57 -29.26
CA SER A 49 -10.54 17.97 -28.01
C SER A 49 -9.06 18.30 -27.78
N ASN A 50 -8.70 18.54 -26.53
CA ASN A 50 -7.31 18.62 -26.09
C ASN A 50 -7.04 17.48 -25.09
N ALA A 51 -5.78 17.30 -24.70
CA ALA A 51 -5.39 16.23 -23.77
C ALA A 51 -6.14 16.27 -22.43
N LEU A 52 -6.53 17.47 -21.96
CA LEU A 52 -7.33 17.62 -20.75
C LEU A 52 -8.78 17.17 -20.97
N THR A 53 -9.42 17.57 -22.07
CA THR A 53 -10.78 17.14 -22.42
C THR A 53 -10.87 15.62 -22.57
N LEU A 54 -9.85 14.99 -23.18
CA LEU A 54 -9.78 13.54 -23.29
C LEU A 54 -9.67 12.88 -21.91
N ALA A 55 -8.73 13.34 -21.05
CA ALA A 55 -8.58 12.80 -19.70
C ALA A 55 -9.85 12.95 -18.85
N VAL A 56 -10.54 14.09 -18.96
CA VAL A 56 -11.84 14.32 -18.30
C VAL A 56 -12.88 13.30 -18.79
N ASN A 57 -13.03 13.14 -20.10
CA ASN A 57 -14.02 12.23 -20.67
C ASN A 57 -13.74 10.77 -20.33
N GLU A 58 -12.49 10.34 -20.41
CA GLU A 58 -12.08 8.98 -20.04
C GLU A 58 -12.37 8.71 -18.55
N PHE A 59 -12.03 9.66 -17.67
CA PHE A 59 -12.27 9.51 -16.24
C PHE A 59 -13.76 9.50 -15.89
N VAL A 60 -14.56 10.40 -16.48
CA VAL A 60 -16.03 10.39 -16.33
C VAL A 60 -16.62 9.06 -16.82
N GLY A 61 -16.05 8.47 -17.87
CA GLY A 61 -16.40 7.14 -18.37
C GLY A 61 -16.33 6.04 -17.30
N THR A 62 -15.46 6.16 -16.30
CA THR A 62 -15.32 5.17 -15.21
C THR A 62 -16.47 5.17 -14.20
N MET A 63 -17.36 6.18 -14.25
CA MET A 63 -18.38 6.42 -13.23
C MET A 63 -19.79 6.69 -13.79
N THR A 64 -19.99 6.63 -15.11
CA THR A 64 -21.32 6.82 -15.70
C THR A 64 -22.28 5.71 -15.29
N MET A 65 -23.58 6.00 -15.35
CA MET A 65 -24.64 5.01 -15.06
C MET A 65 -24.66 3.84 -16.05
N SER A 66 -24.07 4.00 -17.23
CA SER A 66 -23.89 2.91 -18.20
C SER A 66 -22.72 1.99 -17.84
N THR A 67 -21.80 2.43 -16.97
CA THR A 67 -20.69 1.61 -16.51
C THR A 67 -21.24 0.56 -15.54
N PRO A 68 -21.01 -0.75 -15.81
CA PRO A 68 -21.49 -1.81 -14.93
C PRO A 68 -21.06 -1.57 -13.48
N VAL A 69 -21.95 -1.84 -12.52
CA VAL A 69 -21.73 -1.60 -11.08
C VAL A 69 -20.40 -2.21 -10.63
N ARG A 70 -20.07 -3.43 -11.07
CA ARG A 70 -18.80 -4.11 -10.77
C ARG A 70 -17.53 -3.35 -11.15
N PHE A 71 -17.63 -2.33 -12.00
CA PHE A 71 -16.51 -1.49 -12.47
C PHE A 71 -16.65 0.00 -12.13
N ASN A 72 -17.77 0.44 -11.56
CA ASN A 72 -18.03 1.86 -11.34
C ASN A 72 -17.19 2.41 -10.18
N LEU A 73 -16.23 3.30 -10.43
CA LEU A 73 -15.29 3.76 -9.40
C LEU A 73 -15.97 4.51 -8.24
N VAL A 74 -16.97 5.35 -8.54
CA VAL A 74 -17.68 6.14 -7.51
C VAL A 74 -18.36 5.24 -6.50
N TYR A 75 -19.00 4.16 -6.97
CA TYR A 75 -19.73 3.24 -6.12
C TYR A 75 -18.81 2.53 -5.11
N TRP A 76 -17.55 2.31 -5.46
CA TRP A 76 -16.61 1.55 -4.63
C TRP A 76 -15.70 2.41 -3.76
N TYR A 77 -15.23 3.54 -4.29
CA TYR A 77 -14.21 4.38 -3.65
C TYR A 77 -14.77 5.69 -3.08
N GLY A 78 -15.97 6.11 -3.50
CA GLY A 78 -16.73 7.20 -2.89
C GLY A 78 -17.04 8.37 -3.83
N GLU A 79 -17.94 9.22 -3.36
CA GLU A 79 -18.54 10.32 -4.15
C GLU A 79 -17.57 11.44 -4.49
N PHE A 80 -16.45 11.60 -3.76
CA PHE A 80 -15.46 12.64 -4.04
C PHE A 80 -14.92 12.56 -5.48
N LEU A 81 -14.93 11.37 -6.09
CA LEU A 81 -14.51 11.16 -7.48
C LEU A 81 -15.37 11.96 -8.47
N GLN A 82 -16.65 12.22 -8.17
CA GLN A 82 -17.54 13.00 -9.02
C GLN A 82 -17.16 14.49 -9.08
N ASP A 83 -16.45 14.99 -8.07
CA ASP A 83 -16.03 16.40 -7.99
C ASP A 83 -14.71 16.68 -8.73
N ILE A 84 -13.95 15.61 -9.05
CA ILE A 84 -12.62 15.71 -9.68
C ILE A 84 -12.65 16.35 -11.08
N PRO A 85 -13.57 16.02 -12.00
CA PRO A 85 -13.58 16.60 -13.35
C PRO A 85 -13.53 18.14 -13.37
N ALA A 86 -14.21 18.80 -12.44
CA ALA A 86 -14.25 20.26 -12.33
C ALA A 86 -12.93 20.88 -11.81
N ARG A 87 -12.01 20.05 -11.29
CA ARG A 87 -10.74 20.44 -10.69
C ARG A 87 -9.52 20.16 -11.59
N LEU A 88 -9.70 19.40 -12.67
CA LEU A 88 -8.62 19.08 -13.60
C LEU A 88 -8.11 20.31 -14.36
N GLY A 89 -6.81 20.31 -14.67
CA GLY A 89 -6.10 21.42 -15.32
C GLY A 89 -5.56 22.48 -14.36
N ARG A 90 -5.70 22.28 -13.05
CA ARG A 90 -5.22 23.22 -12.00
C ARG A 90 -4.08 22.67 -11.15
N ASN A 91 -4.00 21.35 -11.02
CA ASN A 91 -2.99 20.66 -10.23
C ASN A 91 -2.47 19.47 -11.03
N GLU A 92 -1.20 19.52 -11.39
CA GLU A 92 -0.58 18.52 -12.27
C GLU A 92 -0.50 17.14 -11.62
N ALA A 93 -0.31 17.06 -10.29
CA ALA A 93 -0.30 15.79 -9.56
C ALA A 93 -1.68 15.11 -9.60
N LEU A 94 -2.77 15.90 -9.48
CA LEU A 94 -4.13 15.37 -9.66
C LEU A 94 -4.35 14.93 -11.10
N ASP A 95 -3.97 15.75 -12.07
CA ASP A 95 -4.14 15.45 -13.50
C ASP A 95 -3.38 14.17 -13.90
N SER A 96 -2.13 14.00 -13.47
CA SER A 96 -1.33 12.81 -13.74
C SER A 96 -1.91 11.57 -13.05
N SER A 97 -2.39 11.72 -11.81
CA SER A 97 -2.98 10.62 -11.04
C SER A 97 -4.32 10.16 -11.60
N VAL A 98 -5.13 11.07 -12.15
CA VAL A 98 -6.35 10.71 -12.89
C VAL A 98 -6.01 9.90 -14.14
N ARG A 99 -5.02 10.33 -14.92
CA ARG A 99 -4.61 9.55 -16.11
C ARG A 99 -4.09 8.17 -15.74
N ALA A 100 -3.32 8.06 -14.65
CA ALA A 100 -2.85 6.79 -14.13
C ALA A 100 -4.01 5.88 -13.71
N LEU A 101 -4.95 6.40 -12.93
CA LEU A 101 -6.11 5.64 -12.45
C LEU A 101 -7.01 5.19 -13.59
N THR A 102 -7.30 6.05 -14.56
CA THR A 102 -8.14 5.68 -15.69
C THR A 102 -7.46 4.62 -16.56
N ALA A 103 -6.15 4.70 -16.77
CA ALA A 103 -5.40 3.67 -17.49
C ALA A 103 -5.36 2.34 -16.72
N ALA A 104 -5.13 2.39 -15.41
CA ALA A 104 -5.16 1.22 -14.52
C ALA A 104 -6.53 0.53 -14.57
N HIS A 105 -7.60 1.32 -14.39
CA HIS A 105 -8.98 0.86 -14.46
C HIS A 105 -9.31 0.23 -15.82
N SER A 106 -9.01 0.91 -16.92
CA SER A 106 -9.27 0.41 -18.27
C SER A 106 -8.50 -0.88 -18.56
N SER A 107 -7.20 -0.91 -18.26
CA SER A 107 -6.37 -2.11 -18.43
C SER A 107 -6.93 -3.28 -17.64
N TYR A 108 -7.34 -3.02 -16.40
CA TYR A 108 -7.86 -4.04 -15.52
C TYR A 108 -9.22 -4.57 -15.97
N CYS A 109 -10.13 -3.68 -16.38
CA CYS A 109 -11.43 -4.07 -16.95
C CYS A 109 -11.31 -4.93 -18.22
N LEU A 110 -10.26 -4.73 -19.02
CA LEU A 110 -10.05 -5.44 -20.29
C LEU A 110 -9.23 -6.73 -20.13
N TYR A 111 -8.19 -6.70 -19.30
CA TYR A 111 -7.16 -7.74 -19.26
C TYR A 111 -6.96 -8.40 -17.89
N GLY A 112 -7.61 -7.90 -16.83
CA GLY A 112 -7.44 -8.40 -15.46
C GLY A 112 -6.05 -8.15 -14.87
N ARG A 113 -5.22 -7.31 -15.51
CA ARG A 113 -3.85 -6.98 -15.08
C ARG A 113 -3.43 -5.59 -15.54
N ALA A 114 -2.35 -5.07 -14.96
CA ALA A 114 -1.73 -3.83 -15.38
C ALA A 114 -1.13 -3.94 -16.79
N SER A 115 -1.36 -2.93 -17.65
CA SER A 115 -0.68 -2.81 -18.93
C SER A 115 0.62 -2.02 -18.75
N PRO A 116 1.63 -2.20 -19.65
CA PRO A 116 2.83 -1.38 -19.62
C PRO A 116 2.51 0.12 -19.65
N GLU A 117 1.49 0.52 -20.41
CA GLU A 117 1.04 1.92 -20.47
C GLU A 117 0.49 2.41 -19.12
N ALA A 118 -0.32 1.60 -18.44
CA ALA A 118 -0.84 1.93 -17.12
C ALA A 118 0.29 2.09 -16.09
N LEU A 119 1.30 1.21 -16.13
CA LEU A 119 2.48 1.28 -15.26
C LEU A 119 3.32 2.53 -15.53
N VAL A 120 3.54 2.89 -16.80
CA VAL A 120 4.25 4.14 -17.17
C VAL A 120 3.50 5.37 -16.67
N LYS A 121 2.17 5.42 -16.84
CA LYS A 121 1.34 6.51 -16.32
C LYS A 121 1.37 6.58 -14.80
N TYR A 122 1.35 5.43 -14.12
CA TYR A 122 1.49 5.34 -12.66
C TYR A 122 2.85 5.86 -12.17
N SER A 123 3.97 5.40 -12.77
CA SER A 123 5.32 5.89 -12.46
C SER A 123 5.45 7.40 -12.68
N THR A 124 4.87 7.91 -13.78
CA THR A 124 4.85 9.34 -14.07
C THR A 124 4.09 10.11 -12.99
N ALA A 125 2.92 9.62 -12.58
CA ALA A 125 2.12 10.26 -11.54
C ALA A 125 2.83 10.25 -10.17
N LEU A 126 3.57 9.18 -9.82
CA LEU A 126 4.40 9.15 -8.61
C LEU A 126 5.49 10.22 -8.62
N ARG A 127 6.21 10.39 -9.74
CA ARG A 127 7.25 11.41 -9.89
C ARG A 127 6.67 12.82 -9.71
N VAL A 128 5.55 13.11 -10.37
CA VAL A 128 4.86 14.40 -10.24
C VAL A 128 4.37 14.62 -8.81
N LEU A 129 3.78 13.59 -8.18
CA LEU A 129 3.32 13.68 -6.80
C LEU A 129 4.47 14.01 -5.84
N ARG A 130 5.63 13.35 -5.97
CA ARG A 130 6.83 13.62 -5.15
C ARG A 130 7.21 15.09 -5.19
N PHE A 131 7.25 15.70 -6.37
CA PHE A 131 7.52 17.13 -6.53
C PHE A 131 6.50 18.04 -5.80
N TYR A 132 5.24 17.62 -5.71
CA TYR A 132 4.22 18.36 -4.95
C TYR A 132 4.38 18.16 -3.43
N LEU A 133 4.80 16.98 -2.99
CA LEU A 133 5.04 16.68 -1.58
C LEU A 133 6.29 17.37 -1.04
N ASP A 134 7.33 17.53 -1.86
CA ASP A 134 8.56 18.27 -1.50
C ASP A 134 8.33 19.78 -1.32
N ASN A 135 7.16 20.30 -1.72
CA ASN A 135 6.78 21.69 -1.53
C ASN A 135 5.69 21.84 -0.45
N PRO A 136 5.98 22.52 0.69
CA PRO A 136 5.08 22.54 1.84
C PRO A 136 3.73 23.23 1.59
N VAL A 137 3.65 24.14 0.61
CA VAL A 137 2.39 24.80 0.23
C VAL A 137 1.56 23.88 -0.65
N LYS A 138 2.19 23.25 -1.65
CA LYS A 138 1.50 22.33 -2.59
C LYS A 138 1.04 21.06 -1.89
N ALA A 139 1.85 20.51 -0.99
CA ALA A 139 1.57 19.31 -0.20
C ALA A 139 0.26 19.41 0.61
N ARG A 140 -0.15 20.63 1.01
CA ARG A 140 -1.35 20.87 1.80
C ARG A 140 -2.63 21.02 0.97
N SER A 141 -2.55 21.05 -0.36
CA SER A 141 -3.73 21.23 -1.22
C SER A 141 -4.64 19.98 -1.23
N SER A 142 -5.94 20.19 -1.36
CA SER A 142 -6.93 19.10 -1.46
C SER A 142 -6.75 18.28 -2.73
N GLU A 143 -6.27 18.89 -3.81
CA GLU A 143 -5.90 18.21 -5.05
C GLU A 143 -4.69 17.27 -4.86
N THR A 144 -3.68 17.67 -4.09
CA THR A 144 -2.53 16.79 -3.79
C THR A 144 -2.93 15.63 -2.89
N LEU A 145 -3.77 15.85 -1.88
CA LEU A 145 -4.32 14.75 -1.08
C LEU A 145 -5.18 13.81 -1.94
N CYS A 146 -5.95 14.36 -2.88
CA CYS A 146 -6.72 13.54 -3.82
C CYS A 146 -5.79 12.72 -4.72
N ALA A 147 -4.70 13.30 -5.23
CA ALA A 147 -3.71 12.56 -6.01
C ALA A 147 -3.15 11.34 -5.24
N VAL A 148 -2.85 11.50 -3.95
CA VAL A 148 -2.44 10.39 -3.07
C VAL A 148 -3.52 9.32 -2.99
N MET A 149 -4.78 9.71 -2.77
CA MET A 149 -5.91 8.77 -2.74
C MET A 149 -6.06 8.04 -4.09
N LEU A 150 -5.94 8.73 -5.22
CA LEU A 150 -6.05 8.09 -6.54
C LEU A 150 -4.92 7.08 -6.78
N LEU A 151 -3.69 7.40 -6.37
CA LEU A 151 -2.57 6.46 -6.49
C LEU A 151 -2.68 5.28 -5.52
N LEU A 152 -3.26 5.46 -4.34
CA LEU A 152 -3.62 4.35 -3.46
C LEU A 152 -4.63 3.42 -4.13
N ILE A 153 -5.65 3.98 -4.78
CA ILE A 153 -6.63 3.20 -5.54
C ILE A 153 -5.94 2.47 -6.71
N CYS A 154 -5.03 3.13 -7.45
CA CYS A 154 -4.22 2.50 -8.50
C CYS A 154 -3.47 1.25 -8.02
N GLN A 155 -2.91 1.25 -6.80
CA GLN A 155 -2.21 0.08 -6.28
C GLN A 155 -3.10 -1.16 -6.16
N GLY A 156 -4.36 -0.96 -5.78
CA GLY A 156 -5.36 -2.03 -5.74
C GLY A 156 -5.61 -2.67 -7.12
N PHE A 157 -5.40 -1.94 -8.22
CA PHE A 157 -5.54 -2.47 -9.59
C PHE A 157 -4.30 -3.19 -10.11
N HIS A 158 -3.12 -2.76 -9.68
CA HIS A 158 -1.87 -3.21 -10.27
C HIS A 158 -1.33 -4.52 -9.68
N GLY A 159 -2.01 -5.10 -8.69
CA GLY A 159 -1.62 -6.40 -8.12
C GLY A 159 -0.20 -6.42 -7.57
N MET A 160 0.26 -5.29 -7.01
CA MET A 160 1.61 -5.15 -6.43
C MET A 160 1.75 -6.04 -5.18
N THR A 161 2.11 -7.29 -5.45
CA THR A 161 3.17 -8.17 -4.91
C THR A 161 3.49 -8.27 -3.42
N GLU A 162 2.97 -7.41 -2.55
CA GLU A 162 3.17 -7.61 -1.13
C GLU A 162 1.85 -7.54 -0.40
N MET A 163 1.50 -8.63 0.28
CA MET A 163 0.54 -8.56 1.38
C MET A 163 1.04 -7.69 2.56
N SER A 164 2.15 -6.97 2.37
CA SER A 164 2.71 -6.03 3.32
C SER A 164 1.98 -4.69 3.21
N VAL A 165 2.05 -4.00 4.33
CA VAL A 165 1.71 -2.60 4.53
C VAL A 165 2.21 -1.73 3.36
N THR A 166 1.31 -0.97 2.73
CA THR A 166 1.70 -0.10 1.62
C THR A 166 2.34 1.19 2.14
N GLY A 167 3.46 1.64 1.56
CA GLY A 167 4.02 2.96 1.88
C GLY A 167 3.08 4.14 1.55
N HIS A 168 1.95 3.90 0.87
CA HIS A 168 1.02 4.95 0.43
C HIS A 168 0.05 5.38 1.51
N CYS A 169 -0.47 4.48 2.34
CA CYS A 169 -1.27 4.89 3.50
C CYS A 169 -0.41 5.60 4.54
N GLU A 170 0.86 5.23 4.68
CA GLU A 170 1.84 5.99 5.47
C GLU A 170 1.99 7.42 4.96
N GLY A 171 2.27 7.59 3.66
CA GLY A 171 2.34 8.92 3.04
C GLY A 171 1.03 9.72 3.20
N ALA A 172 -0.13 9.07 3.00
CA ALA A 172 -1.43 9.69 3.23
C ALA A 172 -1.62 10.13 4.68
N ALA A 173 -1.21 9.30 5.64
CA ALA A 173 -1.28 9.60 7.06
C ALA A 173 -0.44 10.82 7.43
N GLN A 174 0.79 10.93 6.92
CA GLN A 174 1.66 12.08 7.16
C GLN A 174 1.04 13.38 6.64
N ILE A 175 0.41 13.36 5.46
CA ILE A 175 -0.24 14.54 4.89
C ILE A 175 -1.48 14.91 5.70
N LEU A 176 -2.32 13.94 6.07
CA LEU A 176 -3.48 14.17 6.93
C LEU A 176 -3.07 14.77 8.28
N LYS A 177 -1.99 14.26 8.87
CA LYS A 177 -1.39 14.77 10.11
C LYS A 177 -0.92 16.21 9.96
N ALA A 178 -0.19 16.52 8.88
CA ALA A 178 0.31 17.87 8.61
C ALA A 178 -0.81 18.89 8.37
N ARG A 179 -1.97 18.45 7.86
CA ARG A 179 -3.16 19.29 7.64
C ARG A 179 -3.96 19.51 8.92
N ARG A 180 -3.94 18.54 9.84
CA ARG A 180 -4.63 18.51 11.15
C ARG A 180 -6.15 18.54 11.09
N TYR A 181 -6.74 19.47 10.35
CA TYR A 181 -8.18 19.58 10.12
C TYR A 181 -8.46 19.68 8.63
N TYR A 182 -9.59 19.13 8.23
CA TYR A 182 -10.13 19.37 6.89
C TYR A 182 -10.99 20.64 6.88
N ASP A 183 -11.06 21.31 5.72
CA ASP A 183 -11.98 22.42 5.53
C ASP A 183 -13.42 21.91 5.40
N ARG A 184 -14.23 22.16 6.44
CA ARG A 184 -15.65 21.81 6.47
C ARG A 184 -16.48 22.58 5.43
N ASN A 185 -15.97 23.69 4.90
CA ASN A 185 -16.65 24.47 3.87
C ASN A 185 -16.32 23.99 2.46
N ASP A 186 -15.27 23.17 2.27
CA ASP A 186 -15.01 22.48 1.00
C ASP A 186 -15.69 21.10 1.01
N ALA A 187 -16.80 21.01 0.27
CA ALA A 187 -17.55 19.77 0.13
C ALA A 187 -16.72 18.62 -0.48
N PHE A 188 -15.81 18.92 -1.41
CA PHE A 188 -14.93 17.91 -2.00
C PHE A 188 -13.95 17.36 -0.97
N GLU A 189 -13.32 18.25 -0.21
CA GLU A 189 -12.37 17.86 0.82
C GLU A 189 -13.05 17.03 1.91
N SER A 190 -14.27 17.41 2.29
CA SER A 190 -15.09 16.68 3.26
C SER A 190 -15.37 15.24 2.79
N LYS A 191 -15.74 15.04 1.52
CA LYS A 191 -15.95 13.70 0.93
C LYS A 191 -14.64 12.93 0.76
N LEU A 192 -13.58 13.59 0.32
CA LEU A 192 -12.25 12.98 0.14
C LEU A 192 -11.72 12.46 1.48
N HIS A 193 -11.82 13.25 2.54
CA HIS A 193 -11.41 12.83 3.87
C HIS A 193 -12.26 11.66 4.38
N LEU A 194 -13.57 11.71 4.15
CA LEU A 194 -14.49 10.62 4.54
C LEU A 194 -14.07 9.28 3.92
N SER A 195 -13.65 9.28 2.66
CA SER A 195 -13.16 8.08 1.97
C SER A 195 -11.74 7.68 2.42
N LEU A 196 -10.81 8.63 2.54
CA LEU A 196 -9.40 8.35 2.79
C LEU A 196 -9.11 7.87 4.22
N ARG A 197 -9.93 8.24 5.22
CA ARG A 197 -9.71 7.78 6.60
C ARG A 197 -9.78 6.25 6.73
N ALA A 198 -10.62 5.58 5.93
CA ALA A 198 -10.80 4.13 6.04
C ALA A 198 -9.52 3.34 5.76
N PRO A 199 -8.86 3.48 4.58
CA PRO A 199 -7.62 2.76 4.33
C PRO A 199 -6.52 3.10 5.34
N VAL A 200 -6.41 4.37 5.78
CA VAL A 200 -5.42 4.78 6.80
C VAL A 200 -5.69 4.11 8.15
N ILE A 201 -6.95 4.00 8.58
CA ILE A 201 -7.31 3.37 9.86
C ILE A 201 -7.07 1.85 9.80
N PHE A 202 -7.52 1.19 8.73
CA PHE A 202 -7.39 -0.25 8.59
C PHE A 202 -5.93 -0.68 8.42
N GLU A 203 -5.15 0.03 7.60
CA GLU A 203 -3.71 -0.25 7.52
C GLU A 203 -3.00 0.12 8.82
N GLY A 204 -3.41 1.22 9.47
CA GLY A 204 -2.90 1.67 10.76
C GLY A 204 -3.05 0.64 11.88
N LEU A 205 -3.98 -0.33 11.77
CA LEU A 205 -4.05 -1.47 12.70
C LEU A 205 -2.78 -2.32 12.65
N PHE A 206 -2.14 -2.47 11.50
CA PHE A 206 -1.03 -3.41 11.29
C PHE A 206 0.30 -2.72 10.91
N ASN A 207 0.24 -1.45 10.50
CA ASN A 207 1.39 -0.63 10.13
C ASN A 207 1.87 0.26 11.31
N PRO A 208 3.02 -0.04 11.94
CA PRO A 208 3.57 0.80 13.02
C PRO A 208 4.09 2.16 12.53
N ARG A 209 4.34 2.33 11.22
CA ARG A 209 4.81 3.61 10.65
C ARG A 209 3.69 4.66 10.55
N ILE A 210 2.42 4.25 10.62
CA ILE A 210 1.29 5.18 10.73
C ILE A 210 1.16 5.64 12.19
N GLN A 211 1.85 6.74 12.51
CA GLN A 211 1.91 7.31 13.86
C GLN A 211 1.04 8.56 14.02
N PHE A 212 -0.16 8.37 14.57
CA PHE A 212 -1.01 9.44 15.09
C PHE A 212 -1.07 9.37 16.61
N THR A 213 -1.11 10.53 17.26
CA THR A 213 -1.47 10.66 18.69
C THR A 213 -2.94 10.26 18.93
N PRO A 214 -3.36 9.94 20.16
CA PRO A 214 -4.76 9.64 20.46
C PRO A 214 -5.75 10.73 19.99
N SER A 215 -5.38 12.01 20.11
CA SER A 215 -6.20 13.12 19.62
C SER A 215 -6.27 13.21 18.08
N GLU A 216 -5.19 12.86 17.39
CA GLU A 216 -5.17 12.86 15.93
C GLU A 216 -5.99 11.69 15.37
N TRP A 217 -5.94 10.50 15.99
CA TRP A 217 -6.83 9.39 15.66
C TRP A 217 -8.31 9.79 15.78
N LYS A 218 -8.67 10.47 16.88
CA LYS A 218 -10.03 10.99 17.05
C LYS A 218 -10.39 12.00 15.95
N THR A 219 -9.48 12.91 15.62
CA THR A 219 -9.72 13.94 14.59
C THR A 219 -9.89 13.31 13.20
N LEU A 220 -9.16 12.23 12.89
CA LEU A 220 -9.20 11.51 11.61
C LEU A 220 -10.60 10.93 11.30
N VAL A 221 -11.38 10.57 12.32
CA VAL A 221 -12.72 9.99 12.15
C VAL A 221 -13.84 11.00 12.28
N ASP A 222 -13.53 12.22 12.72
CA ASP A 222 -14.52 13.28 12.86
C ASP A 222 -14.87 13.86 11.49
N ASN A 223 -16.07 13.56 11.00
CA ASN A 223 -16.61 14.15 9.79
C ASN A 223 -18.10 14.51 9.98
N HIS A 224 -18.47 15.72 9.57
CA HIS A 224 -19.84 16.23 9.68
C HIS A 224 -20.83 15.50 8.76
N ILE A 225 -20.36 14.87 7.67
CA ILE A 225 -21.21 14.16 6.70
C ILE A 225 -21.87 12.93 7.35
N ASP A 226 -21.15 12.25 8.22
CA ASP A 226 -21.55 10.95 8.77
C ASP A 226 -21.64 10.95 10.30
N GLU A 227 -21.68 12.14 10.90
CA GLU A 227 -21.82 12.32 12.33
C GLU A 227 -23.10 11.64 12.84
N GLY A 228 -22.96 10.79 13.86
CA GLY A 228 -24.08 10.04 14.45
C GLY A 228 -24.62 8.87 13.61
N THR A 229 -24.21 8.75 12.34
CA THR A 229 -24.61 7.63 11.47
C THR A 229 -23.96 6.32 11.90
N PHE A 230 -24.52 5.19 11.46
CA PHE A 230 -23.96 3.88 11.75
C PHE A 230 -22.55 3.69 11.18
N PRO A 231 -22.26 3.98 9.89
CA PRO A 231 -20.89 3.92 9.35
C PRO A 231 -19.90 4.83 10.08
N GLY A 232 -20.31 6.04 10.45
CA GLY A 232 -19.44 6.94 11.19
C GLY A 232 -19.10 6.46 12.59
N LYS A 233 -20.04 5.77 13.28
CA LYS A 233 -19.76 5.14 14.56
C LYS A 233 -18.77 3.98 14.41
N MET A 234 -18.93 3.14 13.39
CA MET A 234 -18.01 2.04 13.11
C MET A 234 -16.56 2.53 12.93
N MET A 235 -16.35 3.59 12.15
CA MET A 235 -15.00 4.14 11.95
C MET A 235 -14.38 4.64 13.24
N ARG A 236 -15.16 5.28 14.12
CA ARG A 236 -14.70 5.73 15.45
C ARG A 236 -14.28 4.56 16.33
N TYR A 237 -15.04 3.46 16.29
CA TYR A 237 -14.71 2.26 17.06
C TYR A 237 -13.40 1.62 16.61
N VAL A 238 -13.19 1.44 15.30
CA VAL A 238 -11.92 0.89 14.78
C VAL A 238 -10.76 1.83 15.09
N SER A 239 -10.93 3.14 14.90
CA SER A 239 -9.87 4.11 15.20
C SER A 239 -9.46 4.12 16.67
N GLN A 240 -10.41 3.88 17.59
CA GLN A 240 -10.08 3.71 19.00
C GLN A 240 -9.22 2.46 19.22
N VAL A 241 -9.58 1.33 18.62
CA VAL A 241 -8.78 0.11 18.67
C VAL A 241 -7.37 0.36 18.11
N THR A 242 -7.26 1.05 16.98
CA THR A 242 -5.95 1.42 16.41
C THR A 242 -5.14 2.28 17.37
N ALA A 243 -5.76 3.27 18.03
CA ALA A 243 -5.08 4.08 19.03
C ALA A 243 -4.63 3.25 20.25
N MET A 244 -5.47 2.31 20.72
CA MET A 244 -5.13 1.39 21.81
C MET A 244 -3.93 0.51 21.45
N LEU A 245 -3.93 -0.11 20.26
CA LEU A 245 -2.84 -0.96 19.79
C LEU A 245 -1.50 -0.20 19.62
N ARG A 246 -1.56 1.11 19.35
CA ARG A 246 -0.37 1.94 19.12
C ARG A 246 0.20 2.59 20.39
N HIS A 247 -0.65 2.92 21.36
CA HIS A 247 -0.25 3.71 22.53
C HIS A 247 -0.42 2.98 23.87
N GLY A 248 -1.18 1.89 23.91
CA GLY A 248 -1.37 1.12 25.13
C GLY A 248 -0.23 0.13 25.38
N ASN A 249 -0.01 -0.20 26.65
CA ASN A 249 1.07 -1.10 27.06
C ASN A 249 0.66 -2.59 27.06
N PHE A 250 -0.28 -2.94 26.17
CA PHE A 250 -0.98 -4.23 26.19
C PHE A 250 -0.10 -5.45 25.91
N PHE A 251 1.02 -5.27 25.20
CA PHE A 251 1.95 -6.36 24.87
C PHE A 251 2.98 -6.64 25.97
N ASN A 252 3.18 -5.71 26.92
CA ASN A 252 4.19 -5.83 27.98
C ASN A 252 3.60 -6.32 29.32
N GLY A 253 2.29 -6.54 29.39
CA GLY A 253 1.61 -7.10 30.57
C GLY A 253 1.41 -6.14 31.74
N GLU A 254 1.81 -4.87 31.63
CA GLU A 254 1.56 -3.84 32.63
C GLU A 254 0.34 -3.01 32.24
N PHE A 255 -0.79 -3.24 32.92
CA PHE A 255 -2.02 -2.48 32.69
C PHE A 255 -2.02 -1.18 33.51
N SER A 256 -2.03 -0.04 32.83
CA SER A 256 -2.21 1.27 33.45
C SER A 256 -3.69 1.60 33.71
N GLU A 257 -3.96 2.62 34.54
CA GLU A 257 -5.32 3.13 34.74
C GLU A 257 -5.95 3.66 33.43
N SER A 258 -5.13 4.27 32.55
CA SER A 258 -5.56 4.68 31.21
C SER A 258 -5.91 3.51 30.30
N ASP A 259 -5.22 2.37 30.45
CA ASP A 259 -5.54 1.15 29.70
C ASP A 259 -6.89 0.59 30.17
N ALA A 260 -7.15 0.55 31.48
CA ALA A 260 -8.43 0.11 32.04
C ALA A 260 -9.61 0.95 31.52
N ILE A 261 -9.49 2.29 31.52
CA ILE A 261 -10.52 3.19 30.94
C ILE A 261 -10.74 2.90 29.45
N SER A 262 -9.66 2.62 28.72
CA SER A 262 -9.74 2.30 27.29
C SER A 262 -10.43 0.96 27.04
N VAL A 263 -10.21 -0.04 27.89
CA VAL A 263 -10.89 -1.34 27.84
C VAL A 263 -12.38 -1.20 28.16
N ASP A 264 -12.77 -0.42 29.16
CA ASP A 264 -14.19 -0.17 29.48
C ASP A 264 -14.92 0.54 28.33
N ALA A 265 -14.25 1.49 27.70
CA ALA A 265 -14.76 2.16 26.50
C ALA A 265 -14.88 1.20 25.32
N LEU A 266 -13.89 0.31 25.12
CA LEU A 266 -13.96 -0.75 24.09
C LEU A 266 -15.14 -1.70 24.34
N ARG A 267 -15.36 -2.16 25.58
CA ARG A 267 -16.49 -3.01 25.96
C ARG A 267 -17.84 -2.32 25.65
N THR A 268 -17.96 -1.05 26.03
CA THR A 268 -19.16 -0.24 25.76
C THR A 268 -19.43 -0.12 24.26
N ASN A 269 -18.38 0.17 23.48
CA ASN A 269 -18.49 0.32 22.03
C ASN A 269 -18.81 -1.00 21.33
N TYR A 270 -18.24 -2.12 21.81
CA TYR A 270 -18.54 -3.46 21.31
C TYR A 270 -20.03 -3.82 21.51
N GLN A 271 -20.57 -3.59 22.70
CA GLN A 271 -21.99 -3.85 22.99
C GLN A 271 -22.92 -2.94 22.16
N ALA A 272 -22.56 -1.66 22.01
CA ALA A 272 -23.30 -0.72 21.17
C ALA A 272 -23.29 -1.15 19.69
N LEU A 273 -22.15 -1.63 19.19
CA LEU A 273 -21.99 -2.16 17.84
C LEU A 273 -22.83 -3.42 17.64
N LYS A 274 -22.76 -4.40 18.55
CA LYS A 274 -23.54 -5.64 18.51
C LYS A 274 -25.05 -5.36 18.42
N ALA A 275 -25.55 -4.46 19.27
CA ALA A 275 -26.94 -4.04 19.24
C ALA A 275 -27.32 -3.33 17.93
N ALA A 276 -26.40 -2.54 17.35
CA ALA A 276 -26.61 -1.84 16.09
C ALA A 276 -26.57 -2.78 14.87
N ILE A 277 -25.67 -3.78 14.85
CA ILE A 277 -25.61 -4.83 13.82
C ILE A 277 -26.96 -5.52 13.70
N LYS A 278 -27.55 -5.95 14.82
CA LYS A 278 -28.88 -6.59 14.83
C LYS A 278 -29.99 -5.70 14.24
N LYS A 279 -29.96 -4.39 14.53
CA LYS A 279 -30.93 -3.44 13.94
C LYS A 279 -30.68 -3.24 12.45
N TYR A 280 -29.42 -3.22 12.05
CA TYR A 280 -29.02 -3.02 10.66
C TYR A 280 -29.32 -4.25 9.80
N GLU A 281 -29.22 -5.45 10.35
CA GLU A 281 -29.66 -6.71 9.72
C GLU A 281 -31.15 -6.67 9.36
N VAL A 282 -32.00 -6.28 10.31
CA VAL A 282 -33.45 -6.10 10.07
C VAL A 282 -33.71 -5.07 8.98
N TYR A 283 -32.95 -3.96 8.97
CA TYR A 283 -33.05 -2.96 7.92
C TYR A 283 -32.61 -3.50 6.56
N MET A 284 -31.50 -4.21 6.48
CA MET A 284 -30.98 -4.83 5.26
C MET A 284 -31.99 -5.81 4.65
N GLU A 285 -32.60 -6.69 5.46
CA GLU A 285 -33.65 -7.60 4.99
C GLU A 285 -34.90 -6.83 4.52
N SER A 286 -35.24 -5.71 5.15
CA SER A 286 -36.40 -4.89 4.75
C SER A 286 -36.23 -4.17 3.40
N VAL A 287 -34.99 -3.96 2.94
CA VAL A 287 -34.70 -3.33 1.65
C VAL A 287 -34.34 -4.35 0.57
N LYS A 288 -34.43 -5.65 0.88
CA LYS A 288 -34.18 -6.72 -0.06
C LYS A 288 -35.26 -6.73 -1.16
N PRO A 289 -34.89 -6.79 -2.45
CA PRO A 289 -35.88 -6.82 -3.52
C PRO A 289 -36.69 -8.12 -3.48
N GLU A 290 -37.97 -8.06 -3.09
CA GLU A 290 -38.78 -9.26 -2.86
C GLU A 290 -39.23 -9.97 -4.15
N HIS A 291 -39.28 -9.29 -5.30
CA HIS A 291 -39.70 -9.86 -6.60
C HIS A 291 -39.07 -9.10 -7.79
N ILE A 292 -38.91 -9.75 -8.95
CA ILE A 292 -38.60 -9.06 -10.21
C ILE A 292 -39.78 -8.15 -10.55
N ASP A 293 -39.62 -6.83 -10.32
CA ASP A 293 -40.61 -5.83 -10.70
C ASP A 293 -40.76 -5.81 -12.23
N LYS A 294 -41.97 -5.55 -12.74
CA LYS A 294 -42.19 -5.27 -14.17
C LYS A 294 -41.41 -4.02 -14.60
N ASP A 295 -41.18 -3.09 -13.67
CA ASP A 295 -40.27 -1.97 -13.87
C ASP A 295 -38.81 -2.39 -13.59
N MET A 296 -38.15 -2.84 -14.65
CA MET A 296 -36.74 -3.26 -14.61
C MET A 296 -35.79 -2.17 -14.09
N LYS A 297 -36.12 -0.88 -14.28
CA LYS A 297 -35.27 0.22 -13.78
C LYS A 297 -35.38 0.35 -12.28
N ARG A 298 -36.59 0.24 -11.74
CA ARG A 298 -36.84 0.29 -10.30
C ARG A 298 -36.21 -0.91 -9.60
N PHE A 299 -36.40 -2.11 -10.15
CA PHE A 299 -35.75 -3.32 -9.63
C PHE A 299 -34.22 -3.20 -9.60
N ALA A 300 -33.61 -2.67 -10.67
CA ALA A 300 -32.16 -2.45 -10.71
C ALA A 300 -31.68 -1.44 -9.65
N PHE A 301 -32.44 -0.36 -9.42
CA PHE A 301 -32.15 0.62 -8.38
C PHE A 301 -32.27 0.01 -6.97
N ASP A 302 -33.34 -0.73 -6.70
CA ASP A 302 -33.56 -1.38 -5.40
C ASP A 302 -32.48 -2.45 -5.11
N ALA A 303 -32.10 -3.25 -6.13
CA ALA A 303 -30.99 -4.20 -6.01
C ALA A 303 -29.65 -3.51 -5.73
N GLN A 304 -29.38 -2.36 -6.36
CA GLN A 304 -28.20 -1.55 -6.09
C GLN A 304 -28.18 -1.00 -4.66
N ASN A 305 -29.32 -0.54 -4.15
CA ASN A 305 -29.43 -0.05 -2.78
C ASN A 305 -29.24 -1.17 -1.75
N TYR A 306 -29.89 -2.32 -1.96
CA TYR A 306 -29.72 -3.50 -1.12
C TYR A 306 -28.24 -3.88 -1.01
N TYR A 307 -27.51 -3.89 -2.13
CA TYR A 307 -26.10 -4.22 -2.13
C TYR A 307 -25.23 -3.21 -1.36
N LEU A 308 -25.50 -1.90 -1.47
CA LEU A 308 -24.81 -0.89 -0.66
C LEU A 308 -25.02 -1.15 0.84
N VAL A 309 -26.26 -1.45 1.23
CA VAL A 309 -26.60 -1.77 2.63
C VAL A 309 -25.90 -3.06 3.07
N GLN A 310 -25.95 -4.12 2.26
CA GLN A 310 -25.23 -5.37 2.52
C GLN A 310 -23.73 -5.15 2.72
N ARG A 311 -23.09 -4.32 1.89
CA ARG A 311 -21.66 -3.97 2.04
C ARG A 311 -21.37 -3.34 3.41
N PHE A 312 -22.16 -2.37 3.83
CA PHE A 312 -22.00 -1.74 5.16
C PHE A 312 -22.30 -2.72 6.31
N TYR A 313 -23.24 -3.64 6.13
CA TYR A 313 -23.52 -4.70 7.08
C TYR A 313 -22.31 -5.64 7.24
N THR A 314 -21.73 -6.14 6.14
CA THR A 314 -20.54 -6.99 6.16
C THR A 314 -19.34 -6.27 6.78
N PHE A 315 -19.17 -4.97 6.53
CA PHE A 315 -18.17 -4.16 7.24
C PHE A 315 -18.46 -4.06 8.74
N ALA A 316 -19.72 -3.97 9.16
CA ALA A 316 -20.05 -3.97 10.58
C ALA A 316 -19.65 -5.28 11.27
N LEU A 317 -19.86 -6.42 10.61
CA LEU A 317 -19.39 -7.72 11.10
C LEU A 317 -17.87 -7.75 11.18
N THR A 318 -17.17 -7.23 10.16
CA THR A 318 -15.69 -7.10 10.13
C THR A 318 -15.18 -6.28 11.32
N VAL A 319 -15.79 -5.13 11.58
CA VAL A 319 -15.46 -4.27 12.74
C VAL A 319 -15.78 -5.00 14.06
N GLY A 320 -16.90 -5.71 14.13
CA GLY A 320 -17.26 -6.54 15.27
C GLY A 320 -16.19 -7.60 15.58
N VAL A 321 -15.67 -8.26 14.55
CA VAL A 321 -14.57 -9.22 14.71
C VAL A 321 -13.30 -8.54 15.24
N ILE A 322 -12.88 -7.41 14.66
CA ILE A 322 -11.68 -6.69 15.10
C ILE A 322 -11.78 -6.28 16.58
N LEU A 323 -12.88 -5.63 16.96
CA LEU A 323 -13.11 -5.22 18.35
C LEU A 323 -13.16 -6.43 19.28
N GLY A 324 -13.87 -7.49 18.89
CA GLY A 324 -14.02 -8.70 19.69
C GLY A 324 -12.69 -9.44 19.90
N CYS A 325 -11.81 -9.48 18.90
CA CYS A 325 -10.47 -10.08 19.06
C CYS A 325 -9.64 -9.34 20.11
N VAL A 326 -9.60 -8.00 20.05
CA VAL A 326 -8.85 -7.19 21.02
C VAL A 326 -9.50 -7.28 22.40
N LEU A 327 -10.82 -7.21 22.47
CA LEU A 327 -11.55 -7.33 23.74
C LEU A 327 -11.34 -8.71 24.39
N SER A 328 -11.38 -9.79 23.61
CA SER A 328 -11.16 -11.16 24.12
C SER A 328 -9.76 -11.39 24.71
N ALA A 329 -8.79 -10.55 24.33
CA ALA A 329 -7.43 -10.64 24.83
C ALA A 329 -7.22 -9.87 26.15
N VAL A 330 -8.04 -8.86 26.43
CA VAL A 330 -7.97 -8.05 27.65
C VAL A 330 -9.03 -8.41 28.69
N ASP A 331 -10.17 -8.95 28.25
CA ASP A 331 -11.32 -9.30 29.09
C ASP A 331 -11.59 -10.81 28.97
N THR A 332 -10.92 -11.57 29.84
CA THR A 332 -10.99 -13.04 29.83
C THR A 332 -12.24 -13.60 30.52
N GLU A 333 -13.06 -12.75 31.14
CA GLU A 333 -14.27 -13.16 31.87
C GLU A 333 -15.48 -13.29 30.94
N ASP A 334 -15.50 -12.55 29.82
CA ASP A 334 -16.61 -12.60 28.86
C ASP A 334 -16.48 -13.78 27.89
N THR A 335 -17.15 -14.89 28.27
CA THR A 335 -17.22 -16.10 27.45
C THR A 335 -18.12 -15.97 26.21
N GLU A 336 -18.97 -14.94 26.12
CA GLU A 336 -19.88 -14.76 24.97
C GLU A 336 -19.14 -14.26 23.72
N ILE A 337 -18.02 -13.56 23.88
CA ILE A 337 -17.25 -12.96 22.78
C ILE A 337 -16.86 -14.03 21.74
N THR A 338 -16.48 -15.23 22.17
CA THR A 338 -16.10 -16.30 21.24
C THR A 338 -17.28 -16.73 20.36
N SER A 339 -18.48 -16.81 20.94
CA SER A 339 -19.71 -17.12 20.20
C SER A 339 -20.05 -16.00 19.21
N ASP A 340 -19.92 -14.74 19.63
CA ASP A 340 -20.15 -13.58 18.77
C ASP A 340 -19.18 -13.55 17.58
N LEU A 341 -17.89 -13.78 17.83
CA LEU A 341 -16.85 -13.83 16.79
C LEU A 341 -17.16 -14.91 15.73
N ASN A 342 -17.56 -16.10 16.16
CA ASN A 342 -17.97 -17.17 15.25
C ASN A 342 -19.23 -16.77 14.45
N SER A 343 -20.22 -16.15 15.10
CA SER A 343 -21.43 -15.67 14.44
C SER A 343 -21.13 -14.59 13.39
N PHE A 344 -20.27 -13.63 13.71
CA PHE A 344 -19.89 -12.57 12.77
C PHE A 344 -19.08 -13.11 11.60
N ALA A 345 -18.14 -14.04 11.84
CA ALA A 345 -17.38 -14.68 10.78
C ALA A 345 -18.27 -15.48 9.83
N SER A 346 -19.20 -16.29 10.35
CA SER A 346 -20.17 -17.02 9.52
C SER A 346 -21.08 -16.07 8.74
N GLY A 347 -21.50 -14.96 9.34
CA GLY A 347 -22.28 -13.92 8.66
C GLY A 347 -21.50 -13.23 7.53
N ILE A 348 -20.18 -13.04 7.66
CA ILE A 348 -19.34 -12.57 6.55
C ILE A 348 -19.34 -13.61 5.43
N MET A 349 -19.14 -14.88 5.76
CA MET A 349 -19.05 -15.95 4.77
C MET A 349 -20.37 -16.19 4.02
N SER A 350 -21.53 -15.95 4.64
CA SER A 350 -22.82 -16.07 3.95
C SER A 350 -23.00 -15.12 2.75
N PHE A 351 -22.18 -14.06 2.65
CA PHE A 351 -22.20 -13.13 1.51
C PHE A 351 -21.09 -13.36 0.49
N ALA A 352 -20.25 -14.38 0.67
CA ALA A 352 -19.13 -14.66 -0.23
C ALA A 352 -19.60 -14.90 -1.67
N GLU A 353 -20.64 -15.74 -1.85
CA GLU A 353 -21.19 -16.08 -3.16
C GLU A 353 -21.86 -14.86 -3.83
N ASP A 354 -22.69 -14.13 -3.09
CA ASP A 354 -23.36 -12.92 -3.59
C ASP A 354 -22.37 -11.86 -4.08
N ALA A 355 -21.19 -11.76 -3.44
CA ALA A 355 -20.16 -10.82 -3.84
C ALA A 355 -19.51 -11.19 -5.19
N LYS A 356 -19.50 -12.47 -5.60
CA LYS A 356 -18.81 -12.92 -6.82
C LYS A 356 -19.31 -12.25 -8.09
N GLN A 357 -20.60 -11.89 -8.15
CA GLN A 357 -21.17 -11.17 -9.30
C GLN A 357 -20.58 -9.76 -9.51
N PHE A 358 -19.98 -9.19 -8.45
CA PHE A 358 -19.34 -7.88 -8.48
C PHE A 358 -17.82 -7.96 -8.65
N LYS A 359 -17.26 -9.16 -8.84
CA LYS A 359 -15.86 -9.30 -9.25
C LYS A 359 -15.63 -8.60 -10.60
N PRO A 360 -14.45 -8.00 -10.80
CA PRO A 360 -13.35 -7.96 -9.84
C PRO A 360 -13.46 -6.82 -8.81
N LEU A 361 -13.65 -5.57 -9.23
CA LEU A 361 -13.47 -4.41 -8.33
C LEU A 361 -14.52 -4.31 -7.24
N GLY A 362 -15.77 -4.62 -7.58
CA GLY A 362 -16.86 -4.50 -6.64
C GLY A 362 -16.83 -5.50 -5.50
N ALA A 363 -16.05 -6.57 -5.64
CA ALA A 363 -15.83 -7.53 -4.57
C ALA A 363 -14.52 -7.30 -3.79
N SER A 364 -13.75 -6.24 -4.09
CA SER A 364 -12.40 -6.00 -3.51
C SER A 364 -12.38 -5.85 -2.00
N TYR A 365 -13.43 -5.27 -1.42
CA TYR A 365 -13.53 -5.16 0.03
C TYR A 365 -13.68 -6.52 0.73
N MET A 366 -14.17 -7.56 0.04
CA MET A 366 -14.36 -8.88 0.62
C MET A 366 -13.05 -9.52 1.04
N GLN A 367 -11.92 -9.15 0.44
CA GLN A 367 -10.62 -9.67 0.85
C GLN A 367 -10.34 -9.34 2.33
N LEU A 368 -10.58 -8.10 2.75
CA LEU A 368 -10.47 -7.70 4.16
C LEU A 368 -11.48 -8.48 5.02
N CYS A 369 -12.72 -8.64 4.55
CA CYS A 369 -13.76 -9.38 5.26
C CYS A 369 -13.35 -10.85 5.50
N PHE A 370 -12.83 -11.54 4.47
CA PHE A 370 -12.39 -12.93 4.59
C PHE A 370 -11.17 -13.08 5.53
N GLN A 371 -10.21 -12.15 5.46
CA GLN A 371 -9.09 -12.11 6.39
C GLN A 371 -9.58 -11.99 7.84
N THR A 372 -10.50 -11.05 8.09
CA THR A 372 -11.07 -10.89 9.44
C THR A 372 -11.90 -12.07 9.89
N ALA A 373 -12.74 -12.67 9.03
CA ALA A 373 -13.50 -13.86 9.34
C ALA A 373 -12.58 -15.02 9.77
N TRP A 374 -11.47 -15.24 9.05
CA TRP A 374 -10.46 -16.23 9.40
C TRP A 374 -9.78 -15.95 10.75
N ILE A 375 -9.46 -14.68 11.03
CA ILE A 375 -8.83 -14.25 12.28
C ILE A 375 -9.76 -14.44 13.49
N GLY A 376 -11.05 -14.08 13.31
CA GLY A 376 -12.05 -14.06 14.38
C GLY A 376 -12.55 -15.44 14.78
N THR A 377 -12.77 -16.33 13.81
CA THR A 377 -13.44 -17.61 14.04
C THR A 377 -12.52 -18.66 14.68
N SER A 378 -13.11 -19.49 15.54
CA SER A 378 -12.52 -20.76 16.00
C SER A 378 -13.02 -21.96 15.18
N ASP A 379 -14.04 -21.78 14.33
CA ASP A 379 -14.63 -22.85 13.51
C ASP A 379 -13.70 -23.22 12.34
N PRO A 380 -13.19 -24.47 12.28
CA PRO A 380 -12.32 -24.92 11.20
C PRO A 380 -12.99 -24.88 9.81
N ALA A 381 -14.30 -25.06 9.73
CA ALA A 381 -15.02 -25.04 8.45
C ALA A 381 -15.06 -23.62 7.88
N VAL A 382 -15.37 -22.63 8.71
CA VAL A 382 -15.37 -21.21 8.32
C VAL A 382 -13.97 -20.75 7.93
N LYS A 383 -12.92 -21.20 8.64
CA LYS A 383 -11.53 -20.92 8.25
C LYS A 383 -11.20 -21.48 6.87
N ALA A 384 -11.52 -22.75 6.63
CA ALA A 384 -11.26 -23.40 5.35
C ALA A 384 -12.00 -22.72 4.19
N GLU A 385 -13.24 -22.28 4.42
CA GLU A 385 -14.02 -21.53 3.44
C GLU A 385 -13.41 -20.14 3.17
N ALA A 386 -13.02 -19.39 4.21
CA ALA A 386 -12.37 -18.09 4.05
C ALA A 386 -11.02 -18.21 3.31
N GLU A 387 -10.22 -19.24 3.61
CA GLU A 387 -8.98 -19.53 2.89
C GLU A 387 -9.22 -19.80 1.41
N LYS A 388 -10.24 -20.60 1.10
CA LYS A 388 -10.62 -20.91 -0.27
C LYS A 388 -11.04 -19.65 -1.02
N GLU A 389 -11.93 -18.85 -0.43
CA GLU A 389 -12.42 -17.62 -1.08
C GLU A 389 -11.31 -16.58 -1.25
N MET A 390 -10.39 -16.42 -0.27
CA MET A 390 -9.20 -15.56 -0.43
C MET A 390 -8.28 -16.06 -1.54
N ALA A 391 -8.03 -17.38 -1.64
CA ALA A 391 -7.20 -17.94 -2.70
C ALA A 391 -7.83 -17.71 -4.09
N GLU A 392 -9.12 -18.01 -4.24
CA GLU A 392 -9.88 -17.75 -5.47
C GLU A 392 -9.94 -16.26 -5.82
N TYR A 393 -9.94 -15.39 -4.82
CA TYR A 393 -9.87 -13.95 -5.03
C TYR A 393 -8.47 -13.53 -5.49
N VAL A 394 -7.39 -14.03 -4.90
CA VAL A 394 -6.02 -13.58 -5.24
C VAL A 394 -5.50 -14.21 -6.54
N GLU A 395 -5.86 -15.46 -6.87
CA GLU A 395 -5.46 -16.12 -8.13
C GLU A 395 -5.92 -15.35 -9.38
N GLY A 396 -6.97 -14.54 -9.27
CA GLY A 396 -7.45 -13.68 -10.37
C GLY A 396 -6.81 -12.30 -10.46
N PHE A 397 -5.95 -11.89 -9.52
CA PHE A 397 -5.60 -10.47 -9.28
C PHE A 397 -4.10 -10.16 -9.23
N GLY A 398 -3.18 -11.13 -9.14
CA GLY A 398 -1.75 -10.80 -9.05
C GLY A 398 -0.76 -11.94 -9.29
N THR A 399 0.50 -11.56 -9.46
CA THR A 399 1.67 -12.44 -9.47
C THR A 399 2.38 -12.38 -8.12
N GLY A 400 3.01 -13.46 -7.64
CA GLY A 400 3.76 -13.49 -6.37
C GLY A 400 2.98 -13.98 -5.13
N TYR A 401 1.74 -14.43 -5.31
CA TYR A 401 0.95 -15.09 -4.27
C TYR A 401 1.46 -16.52 -4.00
N THR A 402 1.63 -16.87 -2.73
CA THR A 402 1.67 -18.26 -2.30
C THR A 402 0.73 -18.42 -1.11
N LYS A 403 -0.01 -19.55 -1.05
CA LYS A 403 -0.84 -19.89 0.11
C LYS A 403 -0.05 -19.77 1.41
N ALA A 404 1.21 -20.21 1.42
CA ALA A 404 2.09 -20.12 2.58
C ALA A 404 2.31 -18.67 3.06
N ARG A 405 2.58 -17.71 2.15
CA ARG A 405 2.72 -16.28 2.50
C ARG A 405 1.41 -15.72 3.06
N LEU A 406 0.28 -16.07 2.46
CA LEU A 406 -1.04 -15.65 2.94
C LEU A 406 -1.31 -16.11 4.37
N MET A 407 -1.10 -17.39 4.63
CA MET A 407 -1.32 -17.96 5.96
C MET A 407 -0.39 -17.35 7.00
N SER A 408 0.89 -17.15 6.66
CA SER A 408 1.86 -16.52 7.56
C SER A 408 1.44 -15.11 7.97
N GLU A 409 0.97 -14.30 7.01
CA GLU A 409 0.50 -12.94 7.31
C GLU A 409 -0.82 -12.95 8.10
N LEU A 410 -1.76 -13.84 7.78
CA LEU A 410 -3.00 -14.01 8.55
C LEU A 410 -2.74 -14.38 10.00
N GLU A 411 -1.81 -15.29 10.25
CA GLU A 411 -1.38 -15.66 11.60
C GLU A 411 -0.75 -14.48 12.33
N ARG A 412 0.12 -13.71 11.66
CA ARG A 412 0.73 -12.50 12.20
C ARG A 412 -0.34 -11.47 12.61
N MET A 413 -1.29 -11.20 11.72
CA MET A 413 -2.43 -10.29 11.98
C MET A 413 -3.31 -10.79 13.13
N SER A 414 -3.60 -12.10 13.18
CA SER A 414 -4.40 -12.72 14.24
C SER A 414 -3.76 -12.55 15.60
N ARG A 415 -2.46 -12.84 15.72
CA ARG A 415 -1.70 -12.62 16.95
C ARG A 415 -1.71 -11.16 17.36
N HIS A 416 -1.52 -10.24 16.40
CA HIS A 416 -1.55 -8.81 16.67
C HIS A 416 -2.85 -8.35 17.32
N LEU A 417 -3.99 -8.70 16.72
CA LEU A 417 -5.31 -8.32 17.24
C LEU A 417 -5.64 -9.02 18.56
N ARG A 418 -5.01 -10.16 18.86
CA ARG A 418 -5.14 -10.86 20.14
C ARG A 418 -4.11 -10.42 21.18
N LEU A 419 -3.40 -9.32 20.94
CA LEU A 419 -2.38 -8.76 21.85
C LEU A 419 -1.25 -9.74 22.20
N ILE A 420 -1.09 -10.79 21.40
CA ILE A 420 0.03 -11.72 21.45
C ILE A 420 1.15 -11.11 20.63
N ASP A 421 2.41 -11.47 20.88
CA ASP A 421 3.50 -11.08 20.01
C ASP A 421 3.45 -11.78 18.62
N PRO A 422 3.05 -11.12 17.48
CA PRO A 422 3.23 -11.65 16.14
C PRO A 422 4.60 -12.20 15.74
N TYR A 423 5.70 -11.76 16.34
CA TYR A 423 7.07 -12.10 15.92
C TYR A 423 7.77 -13.08 16.88
N VAL A 424 7.17 -13.37 18.05
CA VAL A 424 7.63 -14.47 18.90
C VAL A 424 7.27 -15.80 18.24
N LEU A 425 8.30 -16.60 17.95
CA LEU A 425 8.15 -17.99 17.54
C LEU A 425 7.38 -18.73 18.64
N SER A 426 6.23 -19.30 18.27
CA SER A 426 5.50 -20.24 19.12
C SER A 426 6.44 -21.41 19.43
N SER A 427 7.06 -21.40 20.61
CA SER A 427 7.79 -22.54 21.15
C SER A 427 6.84 -23.63 21.68
N LEU A 428 5.57 -23.64 21.26
CA LEU A 428 4.51 -24.50 21.81
C LEU A 428 3.98 -25.56 20.83
N TYR A 429 4.67 -25.82 19.72
CA TYR A 429 4.31 -26.89 18.79
C TYR A 429 5.51 -27.79 18.41
N TYR A 430 6.20 -28.30 19.41
CA TYR A 430 6.99 -29.54 19.29
C TYR A 430 6.79 -30.39 20.55
N PRO A 431 6.13 -31.55 20.49
CA PRO A 431 6.08 -32.45 21.62
C PRO A 431 7.48 -32.99 21.90
N SER A 432 7.84 -32.94 23.19
CA SER A 432 9.12 -33.33 23.75
C SER A 432 9.54 -34.75 23.41
N LEU A 433 10.84 -34.96 23.17
CA LEU A 433 11.51 -36.22 23.47
C LEU A 433 12.63 -35.99 24.50
N ALA A 434 12.32 -36.45 25.72
CA ALA A 434 13.19 -37.03 26.75
C ALA A 434 14.22 -36.18 27.53
N GLY A 435 14.03 -36.15 28.87
CA GLY A 435 15.12 -36.37 29.85
C GLY A 435 15.43 -35.24 30.86
N ALA A 436 14.84 -35.30 32.07
CA ALA A 436 15.08 -34.47 33.27
C ALA A 436 16.51 -34.63 33.90
N PRO A 437 16.98 -33.88 34.94
CA PRO A 437 16.24 -33.02 35.90
C PRO A 437 16.86 -31.63 36.29
N SER A 438 16.10 -30.86 37.07
CA SER A 438 16.40 -29.57 37.76
C SER A 438 16.75 -29.82 39.26
N PRO A 439 17.06 -28.85 40.19
CA PRO A 439 17.34 -27.39 40.15
C PRO A 439 18.59 -26.93 40.98
N ALA A 440 19.02 -25.66 40.82
CA ALA A 440 19.28 -24.66 41.90
C ALA A 440 20.40 -23.64 41.58
N ALA A 441 20.18 -22.38 42.02
CA ALA A 441 21.11 -21.23 42.10
C ALA A 441 21.55 -20.61 40.75
N GLN A 442 21.56 -19.30 40.51
CA GLN A 442 21.63 -18.14 41.40
C GLN A 442 21.16 -16.88 40.63
N LEU A 443 20.79 -15.89 41.43
CA LEU A 443 20.37 -14.53 41.11
C LEU A 443 21.48 -13.76 40.35
N GLU A 444 21.31 -13.43 39.07
CA GLU A 444 22.14 -12.42 38.37
C GLU A 444 21.26 -11.46 37.55
N SER A 445 21.63 -10.17 37.61
CA SER A 445 20.98 -8.98 37.02
C SER A 445 20.73 -9.08 35.50
N PRO A 446 19.76 -8.33 34.92
CA PRO A 446 19.41 -8.46 33.51
C PRO A 446 20.54 -7.92 32.61
N THR A 447 21.33 -8.82 32.02
CA THR A 447 22.17 -8.49 30.86
C THR A 447 21.25 -8.16 29.69
N SER A 448 21.33 -6.93 29.18
CA SER A 448 20.71 -6.54 27.91
C SER A 448 21.06 -7.58 26.84
N SER A 449 20.05 -8.25 26.28
CA SER A 449 20.25 -9.29 25.27
C SER A 449 20.84 -8.64 24.02
N MET A 450 22.08 -8.99 23.65
CA MET A 450 22.70 -8.52 22.42
C MET A 450 22.14 -9.32 21.23
N TYR A 451 21.52 -8.63 20.27
CA TYR A 451 21.05 -9.25 19.03
C TYR A 451 22.09 -9.05 17.93
N VAL A 452 22.56 -10.14 17.31
CA VAL A 452 23.65 -10.09 16.31
C VAL A 452 23.11 -10.39 14.92
N MET A 453 23.39 -9.51 13.97
CA MET A 453 23.07 -9.68 12.54
C MET A 453 24.36 -9.73 11.72
N GLU A 454 24.48 -10.74 10.85
CA GLU A 454 25.56 -10.85 9.87
C GLU A 454 24.99 -10.67 8.47
N VAL A 455 25.57 -9.73 7.72
CA VAL A 455 25.10 -9.31 6.40
C VAL A 455 26.27 -9.35 5.41
N TYR A 456 26.07 -9.96 4.25
CA TYR A 456 27.06 -10.10 3.18
C TYR A 456 26.60 -9.27 1.98
N CYS A 457 27.41 -8.33 1.55
CA CYS A 457 27.07 -7.33 0.52
C CYS A 457 27.94 -7.52 -0.71
N ASP A 458 27.33 -7.42 -1.88
CA ASP A 458 28.03 -7.44 -3.16
C ASP A 458 27.33 -6.51 -4.17
N GLY A 459 28.13 -5.83 -4.99
CA GLY A 459 27.64 -4.97 -6.05
C GLY A 459 28.39 -5.23 -7.37
N GLY A 460 27.65 -5.63 -8.39
CA GLY A 460 28.18 -5.90 -9.72
C GLY A 460 27.78 -4.85 -10.75
N CYS A 461 28.60 -4.65 -11.77
CA CYS A 461 28.22 -3.87 -12.94
C CYS A 461 28.79 -4.41 -14.26
N ARG A 462 27.91 -4.86 -15.15
CA ARG A 462 28.22 -5.23 -16.53
C ARG A 462 28.31 -3.99 -17.40
N GLY A 463 29.34 -3.91 -18.24
CA GLY A 463 29.58 -2.73 -19.07
C GLY A 463 30.03 -1.49 -18.26
N ASN A 464 30.52 -1.67 -17.03
CA ASN A 464 30.94 -0.64 -16.07
C ASN A 464 31.41 0.69 -16.70
N GLY A 465 30.65 1.76 -16.49
CA GLY A 465 30.97 3.12 -16.95
C GLY A 465 30.65 3.43 -18.41
N ASN A 466 30.16 2.46 -19.20
CA ASN A 466 29.75 2.65 -20.59
C ASN A 466 28.23 2.86 -20.72
N PRO A 467 27.76 3.44 -21.83
CA PRO A 467 26.32 3.47 -22.12
C PRO A 467 25.72 2.07 -22.18
N GLY A 468 24.51 1.90 -21.64
CA GLY A 468 23.87 0.59 -21.48
C GLY A 468 24.49 -0.30 -20.40
N ALA A 469 25.26 0.26 -19.46
CA ALA A 469 25.75 -0.49 -18.31
C ALA A 469 24.59 -0.94 -17.41
N ILE A 470 24.68 -2.17 -16.89
CA ILE A 470 23.71 -2.74 -15.98
C ILE A 470 24.42 -2.99 -14.67
N GLY A 471 23.99 -2.31 -13.62
CA GLY A 471 24.49 -2.52 -12.26
C GLY A 471 23.43 -3.18 -11.40
N ALA A 472 23.83 -4.01 -10.45
CA ALA A 472 22.94 -4.53 -9.41
C ALA A 472 23.68 -4.65 -8.08
N ALA A 473 22.92 -4.57 -7.00
CA ALA A 473 23.43 -4.60 -5.64
C ALA A 473 22.60 -5.56 -4.79
N ALA A 474 23.25 -6.34 -3.94
CA ALA A 474 22.60 -7.33 -3.08
C ALA A 474 23.19 -7.33 -1.66
N ALA A 475 22.33 -7.55 -0.67
CA ALA A 475 22.64 -7.75 0.74
C ALA A 475 21.99 -9.05 1.22
N VAL A 476 22.78 -9.99 1.72
CA VAL A 476 22.37 -11.33 2.14
C VAL A 476 22.58 -11.49 3.65
N PHE A 477 21.49 -11.73 4.38
CA PHE A 477 21.49 -11.91 5.83
C PHE A 477 21.67 -13.38 6.17
N LYS A 478 22.65 -13.69 7.03
CA LYS A 478 22.91 -15.07 7.48
C LYS A 478 22.65 -15.24 8.97
N SER A 479 22.23 -16.45 9.36
CA SER A 479 22.12 -16.86 10.76
C SER A 479 23.50 -17.21 11.32
N LYS A 480 23.59 -17.37 12.65
CA LYS A 480 24.81 -17.89 13.31
C LYS A 480 25.25 -19.27 12.81
N SER A 481 24.34 -20.04 12.20
CA SER A 481 24.67 -21.35 11.59
C SER A 481 25.11 -21.24 10.13
N GLY A 482 25.26 -20.02 9.60
CA GLY A 482 25.62 -19.75 8.20
C GLY A 482 24.48 -19.89 7.20
N ALA A 483 23.25 -20.18 7.65
CA ALA A 483 22.09 -20.31 6.76
C ALA A 483 21.59 -18.93 6.33
N ILE A 484 21.25 -18.77 5.04
CA ILE A 484 20.63 -17.55 4.54
C ILE A 484 19.23 -17.40 5.15
N ILE A 485 18.99 -16.27 5.82
CA ILE A 485 17.71 -15.91 6.42
C ILE A 485 16.88 -15.12 5.41
N SER A 486 17.50 -14.16 4.72
CA SER A 486 16.86 -13.28 3.75
C SER A 486 17.91 -12.62 2.87
N SER A 487 17.51 -12.14 1.69
CA SER A 487 18.31 -11.26 0.84
C SER A 487 17.47 -10.07 0.39
N HIS A 488 18.12 -8.94 0.11
CA HIS A 488 17.51 -7.75 -0.46
C HIS A 488 18.46 -7.19 -1.52
N GLY A 489 17.92 -6.73 -2.65
CA GLY A 489 18.73 -6.16 -3.71
C GLY A 489 17.90 -5.68 -4.89
N ALA A 490 18.54 -4.94 -5.78
CA ALA A 490 17.92 -4.38 -6.97
C ALA A 490 18.96 -4.01 -8.03
N CYS A 491 18.50 -3.87 -9.27
CA CYS A 491 19.25 -3.20 -10.32
C CYS A 491 19.36 -1.69 -10.03
N LEU A 492 20.51 -1.12 -10.37
CA LEU A 492 20.72 0.33 -10.37
C LEU A 492 19.98 0.94 -11.58
N PRO A 493 19.55 2.22 -11.47
CA PRO A 493 18.93 2.92 -12.59
C PRO A 493 19.80 2.90 -13.84
N ASP A 494 19.21 2.60 -15.00
CA ASP A 494 19.92 2.61 -16.28
C ASP A 494 20.34 4.04 -16.71
N ASP A 495 21.02 4.16 -17.84
CA ASP A 495 21.45 5.46 -18.36
C ASP A 495 20.37 6.20 -19.16
N SER A 496 19.09 5.84 -19.00
CA SER A 496 17.96 6.50 -19.68
C SER A 496 17.63 7.88 -19.10
N ASP A 497 17.93 8.12 -17.82
CA ASP A 497 17.79 9.44 -17.19
C ASP A 497 19.10 10.24 -17.30
N PRO A 498 19.14 11.36 -18.05
CA PRO A 498 20.34 12.18 -18.18
C PRO A 498 20.74 12.91 -16.87
N TYR A 499 19.87 12.93 -15.85
CA TYR A 499 20.12 13.55 -14.56
C TYR A 499 20.62 12.56 -13.50
N GLU A 500 20.57 11.26 -13.75
CA GLU A 500 21.09 10.24 -12.83
C GLU A 500 22.51 9.77 -13.23
N PRO A 501 23.42 9.55 -12.26
CA PRO A 501 24.73 9.01 -12.57
C PRO A 501 24.62 7.56 -13.03
N ARG A 502 25.29 7.24 -14.15
CA ARG A 502 25.32 5.90 -14.74
C ARG A 502 25.73 4.81 -13.73
N PRO A 503 25.22 3.58 -13.88
CA PRO A 503 25.70 2.43 -13.12
C PRO A 503 27.22 2.26 -13.26
N THR A 504 27.86 2.04 -12.11
CA THR A 504 29.27 1.63 -12.04
C THR A 504 29.42 0.61 -10.94
N ASN A 505 30.50 -0.16 -10.97
CA ASN A 505 30.77 -1.15 -9.92
C ASN A 505 30.80 -0.48 -8.54
N GLN A 506 31.51 0.64 -8.40
CA GLN A 506 31.62 1.35 -7.12
C GLN A 506 30.27 1.85 -6.59
N ARG A 507 29.35 2.26 -7.48
CA ARG A 507 28.00 2.64 -7.07
C ARG A 507 27.21 1.43 -6.59
N ALA A 508 27.27 0.32 -7.32
CA ALA A 508 26.59 -0.92 -6.94
C ALA A 508 27.05 -1.41 -5.55
N GLU A 509 28.35 -1.36 -5.28
CA GLU A 509 28.94 -1.81 -4.02
C GLU A 509 28.49 -0.95 -2.82
N ILE A 510 28.40 0.39 -2.99
CA ILE A 510 27.86 1.26 -1.93
C ILE A 510 26.35 1.04 -1.77
N THR A 511 25.62 0.87 -2.87
CA THR A 511 24.18 0.56 -2.82
C THR A 511 23.90 -0.74 -2.06
N ALA A 512 24.77 -1.75 -2.16
CA ALA A 512 24.66 -2.99 -1.40
C ALA A 512 24.75 -2.75 0.12
N ILE A 513 25.66 -1.86 0.55
CA ILE A 513 25.75 -1.43 1.96
C ILE A 513 24.50 -0.65 2.39
N ILE A 514 23.98 0.24 1.55
CA ILE A 514 22.73 0.99 1.83
C ILE A 514 21.57 0.01 2.07
N PHE A 515 21.44 -0.99 1.19
CA PHE A 515 20.46 -2.06 1.32
C PHE A 515 20.61 -2.86 2.62
N ALA A 516 21.84 -3.18 3.01
CA ALA A 516 22.10 -3.83 4.28
C ALA A 516 21.64 -2.97 5.47
N LEU A 517 22.05 -1.70 5.53
CA LEU A 517 21.72 -0.79 6.64
C LEU A 517 20.22 -0.51 6.73
N GLN A 518 19.56 -0.25 5.61
CA GLN A 518 18.11 -0.05 5.56
C GLN A 518 17.37 -1.28 6.07
N THR A 519 17.75 -2.47 5.58
CA THR A 519 17.12 -3.73 6.01
C THR A 519 17.41 -4.03 7.49
N VAL A 520 18.57 -3.63 8.01
CA VAL A 520 18.91 -3.72 9.44
C VAL A 520 17.97 -2.84 10.28
N LEU A 521 17.75 -1.58 9.89
CA LEU A 521 16.83 -0.68 10.58
C LEU A 521 15.40 -1.21 10.52
N ASP A 522 14.93 -1.63 9.34
CA ASP A 522 13.61 -2.23 9.17
C ASP A 522 13.45 -3.49 10.03
N LYS A 523 14.50 -4.33 10.11
CA LYS A 523 14.50 -5.51 10.97
C LYS A 523 14.57 -5.17 12.46
N TYR A 524 15.17 -4.05 12.85
CA TYR A 524 15.20 -3.61 14.24
C TYR A 524 13.86 -3.01 14.67
N GLU A 525 13.22 -2.21 13.81
CA GLU A 525 11.90 -1.61 14.08
C GLU A 525 10.79 -2.64 14.29
N ILE A 526 10.93 -3.85 13.72
CA ILE A 526 10.01 -4.96 13.96
C ILE A 526 10.33 -5.76 15.24
N LEU A 527 11.50 -5.55 15.86
CA LEU A 527 11.82 -6.17 17.14
C LEU A 527 11.00 -5.52 18.25
N ARG A 528 10.50 -6.36 19.17
CA ARG A 528 9.65 -5.92 20.28
C ARG A 528 10.36 -5.66 21.57
N THR A 529 11.60 -6.07 21.61
CA THR A 529 12.55 -5.60 22.61
C THR A 529 13.39 -4.52 21.95
N THR A 530 14.08 -3.71 22.75
CA THR A 530 15.13 -2.80 22.28
C THR A 530 16.50 -3.42 22.59
N PRO A 531 16.84 -4.60 22.00
CA PRO A 531 18.10 -5.25 22.30
C PRO A 531 19.24 -4.38 21.80
N TYR A 532 20.39 -4.42 22.48
CA TYR A 532 21.57 -3.80 21.92
C TYR A 532 21.97 -4.54 20.63
N LEU A 533 21.95 -3.83 19.50
CA LEU A 533 22.17 -4.44 18.19
C LEU A 533 23.67 -4.52 17.85
N GLY A 534 24.14 -5.69 17.40
CA GLY A 534 25.48 -5.88 16.86
C GLY A 534 25.43 -6.32 15.41
N VAL A 535 25.78 -5.43 14.49
CA VAL A 535 25.72 -5.67 13.05
C VAL A 535 27.14 -5.87 12.51
N LYS A 536 27.33 -6.93 11.72
CA LYS A 536 28.55 -7.16 10.95
C LYS A 536 28.21 -7.17 9.46
N ILE A 537 28.78 -6.23 8.72
CA ILE A 537 28.60 -6.10 7.28
C ILE A 537 29.88 -6.55 6.59
N TYR A 538 29.81 -7.65 5.86
CA TYR A 538 30.89 -8.23 5.08
C TYR A 538 30.77 -7.78 3.62
N SER A 539 31.87 -7.41 2.99
CA SER A 539 31.92 -7.08 1.55
C SER A 539 33.31 -7.40 0.99
N ASP A 540 33.39 -7.81 -0.26
CA ASP A 540 34.66 -8.00 -0.96
C ASP A 540 35.22 -6.70 -1.59
N SER A 541 34.44 -5.62 -1.53
CA SER A 541 34.83 -4.28 -1.98
C SER A 541 35.59 -3.52 -0.90
N GLN A 542 36.93 -3.51 -1.02
CA GLN A 542 37.78 -2.65 -0.18
C GLN A 542 37.38 -1.18 -0.28
N TYR A 543 36.89 -0.75 -1.45
CA TYR A 543 36.42 0.61 -1.67
C TYR A 543 35.21 0.92 -0.79
N ALA A 544 34.18 0.05 -0.80
CA ALA A 544 32.96 0.28 -0.03
C ALA A 544 33.23 0.22 1.48
N VAL A 545 34.05 -0.75 1.94
CA VAL A 545 34.49 -0.84 3.34
C VAL A 545 35.29 0.40 3.76
N SER A 546 36.28 0.83 2.97
CA SER A 546 37.09 2.02 3.29
C SER A 546 36.28 3.31 3.30
N CYS A 547 35.24 3.39 2.45
CA CYS A 547 34.28 4.50 2.50
C CYS A 547 33.67 4.59 3.91
N MET A 548 33.11 3.50 4.42
CA MET A 548 32.39 3.48 5.70
C MET A 548 33.29 3.54 6.94
N GLU A 549 34.49 2.95 6.89
CA GLU A 549 35.38 2.88 8.07
C GLU A 549 36.31 4.08 8.22
N GLU A 550 36.77 4.68 7.12
CA GLU A 550 37.85 5.67 7.18
C GLU A 550 37.51 7.00 6.51
N TRP A 551 36.96 6.94 5.30
CA TRP A 551 36.92 8.12 4.44
C TRP A 551 35.74 9.03 4.76
N ILE A 552 34.60 8.47 5.15
CA ILE A 552 33.38 9.21 5.49
C ILE A 552 33.63 10.26 6.58
N TYR A 553 34.39 9.91 7.62
CA TYR A 553 34.72 10.83 8.72
C TYR A 553 35.59 12.01 8.25
N LYS A 554 36.55 11.75 7.34
CA LYS A 554 37.42 12.78 6.77
C LYS A 554 36.62 13.69 5.83
N TRP A 555 35.74 13.12 5.01
CA TRP A 555 34.93 13.86 4.05
C TRP A 555 33.83 14.70 4.72
N ARG A 556 33.18 14.17 5.75
CA ARG A 556 32.21 14.92 6.56
C ARG A 556 32.85 16.17 7.19
N ALA A 557 34.08 16.04 7.70
CA ALA A 557 34.82 17.14 8.31
C ALA A 557 35.34 18.19 7.32
N ASN A 558 35.60 17.81 6.06
CA ASN A 558 36.21 18.70 5.07
C ASN A 558 35.24 19.22 3.99
N GLY A 559 33.93 19.02 4.17
CA GLY A 559 32.91 19.50 3.24
C GLY A 559 32.77 18.65 1.98
N TRP A 560 33.06 17.34 2.06
CA TRP A 560 32.95 16.37 0.98
C TRP A 560 33.89 16.64 -0.20
N ILE A 561 35.15 16.98 0.13
CA ILE A 561 36.22 17.22 -0.84
C ILE A 561 37.25 16.09 -0.76
N SER A 562 37.57 15.49 -1.90
CA SER A 562 38.62 14.48 -2.04
C SER A 562 40.02 15.07 -1.84
N ALA A 563 41.02 14.21 -1.62
CA ALA A 563 42.43 14.63 -1.52
C ALA A 563 42.94 15.39 -2.76
N ALA A 564 42.29 15.21 -3.91
CA ALA A 564 42.59 15.92 -5.15
C ALA A 564 41.89 17.29 -5.28
N GLY A 565 41.21 17.77 -4.23
CA GLY A 565 40.53 19.07 -4.22
C GLY A 565 39.22 19.11 -5.02
N ARG A 566 38.67 17.94 -5.38
CA ARG A 566 37.41 17.81 -6.13
C ARG A 566 36.31 17.24 -5.24
N PRO A 567 35.02 17.47 -5.54
CA PRO A 567 33.92 16.78 -4.87
C PRO A 567 34.14 15.27 -4.86
N VAL A 568 33.77 14.62 -3.75
CA VAL A 568 33.87 13.16 -3.60
C VAL A 568 33.01 12.48 -4.67
N VAL A 569 33.57 11.45 -5.31
CA VAL A 569 32.85 10.65 -6.29
C VAL A 569 31.84 9.77 -5.56
N ASN A 570 30.63 9.61 -6.10
CA ASN A 570 29.51 8.90 -5.46
C ASN A 570 29.07 9.51 -4.11
N GLN A 571 29.31 10.81 -3.91
CA GLN A 571 28.94 11.53 -2.68
C GLN A 571 27.46 11.37 -2.33
N ASP A 572 26.58 11.26 -3.34
CA ASP A 572 25.14 11.02 -3.17
C ASP A 572 24.87 9.74 -2.37
N LEU A 573 25.46 8.61 -2.79
CA LEU A 573 25.28 7.31 -2.13
C LEU A 573 26.04 7.25 -0.80
N ILE A 574 27.24 7.82 -0.73
CA ILE A 574 28.05 7.77 0.50
C ILE A 574 27.40 8.60 1.61
N LYS A 575 26.76 9.73 1.29
CA LYS A 575 25.96 10.49 2.27
C LYS A 575 24.77 9.70 2.77
N GLN A 576 24.04 9.05 1.86
CA GLN A 576 22.92 8.19 2.25
C GLN A 576 23.37 7.04 3.16
N ALA A 577 24.51 6.43 2.87
CA ALA A 577 25.09 5.39 3.71
C ALA A 577 25.56 5.95 5.08
N ASP A 578 26.10 7.18 5.15
CA ASP A 578 26.48 7.86 6.42
C ASP A 578 25.27 8.08 7.33
N ASP A 579 24.17 8.55 6.74
CA ASP A 579 22.95 8.84 7.48
C ASP A 579 22.38 7.54 8.07
N LEU A 580 22.28 6.48 7.27
CA LEU A 580 21.81 5.15 7.72
C LEU A 580 22.76 4.50 8.73
N ASP A 581 24.08 4.60 8.54
CA ASP A 581 25.08 4.09 9.49
C ASP A 581 24.99 4.82 10.84
N THR A 582 24.73 6.13 10.81
CA THR A 582 24.48 6.92 12.02
C THR A 582 23.24 6.39 12.74
N ASP A 583 22.13 6.20 12.04
CA ASP A 583 20.87 5.69 12.61
C ASP A 583 21.06 4.29 13.24
N VAL A 584 21.79 3.38 12.58
CA VAL A 584 22.07 2.04 13.14
C VAL A 584 22.99 2.12 14.37
N LYS A 585 23.92 3.08 14.40
CA LYS A 585 24.80 3.30 15.57
C LYS A 585 24.08 3.93 16.76
N GLU A 586 22.91 4.55 16.58
CA GLU A 586 22.08 5.02 17.71
C GLU A 586 21.45 3.85 18.48
N ILE A 587 21.15 2.74 17.79
CA ILE A 587 20.48 1.55 18.35
C ILE A 587 21.45 0.39 18.67
N GLY A 588 22.73 0.52 18.29
CA GLY A 588 23.69 -0.57 18.42
C GLY A 588 25.10 -0.23 17.96
N ARG A 589 25.78 -1.21 17.37
CA ARG A 589 27.10 -1.07 16.75
C ARG A 589 27.14 -1.73 15.38
N VAL A 590 27.93 -1.15 14.49
CA VAL A 590 28.18 -1.67 13.14
C VAL A 590 29.68 -1.88 12.96
N GLU A 591 30.05 -3.06 12.49
CA GLU A 591 31.42 -3.44 12.10
C GLU A 591 31.42 -3.75 10.60
N TYR A 592 32.34 -3.14 9.85
CA TYR A 592 32.52 -3.41 8.42
C TYR A 592 33.73 -4.32 8.23
N CYS A 593 33.57 -5.42 7.51
CA CYS A 593 34.57 -6.45 7.38
C CYS A 593 34.88 -6.69 5.92
N TRP A 594 36.08 -6.35 5.48
CA TRP A 594 36.54 -6.78 4.16
C TRP A 594 36.78 -8.29 4.16
N ILE A 595 36.20 -8.99 3.18
CA ILE A 595 36.41 -10.43 2.97
C ILE A 595 36.91 -10.71 1.55
N PRO A 596 37.67 -11.79 1.31
CA PRO A 596 38.01 -12.20 -0.05
C PRO A 596 36.76 -12.59 -0.84
N ARG A 597 36.68 -12.22 -2.13
CA ARG A 597 35.54 -12.54 -3.03
C ARG A 597 35.07 -14.00 -2.97
N ARG A 598 36.00 -14.95 -2.83
CA ARG A 598 35.69 -16.39 -2.72
C ARG A 598 34.82 -16.74 -1.51
N GLU A 599 34.75 -15.86 -0.50
CA GLU A 599 33.97 -15.99 0.73
C GLU A 599 32.65 -15.19 0.67
N ASN A 600 32.37 -14.50 -0.45
CA ASN A 600 31.18 -13.68 -0.68
C ASN A 600 30.27 -14.23 -1.81
N GLN A 601 30.37 -15.54 -2.09
CA GLN A 601 29.75 -16.16 -3.29
C GLN A 601 28.23 -15.94 -3.35
N GLU A 602 27.52 -16.05 -2.22
CA GLU A 602 26.06 -15.96 -2.26
C GLU A 602 25.55 -14.55 -2.54
N ALA A 603 26.32 -13.52 -2.14
CA ALA A 603 25.97 -12.13 -2.46
C ALA A 603 26.34 -11.79 -3.92
N ASP A 604 27.49 -12.26 -4.41
CA ASP A 604 27.91 -12.16 -5.83
C ASP A 604 26.91 -12.86 -6.75
N GLU A 605 26.45 -14.06 -6.40
CA GLU A 605 25.41 -14.78 -7.13
C GLU A 605 24.10 -13.98 -7.17
N CYS A 606 23.63 -13.46 -6.03
CA CYS A 606 22.42 -12.63 -5.98
C CYS A 606 22.53 -11.39 -6.89
N ALA A 607 23.67 -10.69 -6.88
CA ALA A 607 23.87 -9.53 -7.74
C ALA A 607 23.93 -9.90 -9.23
N ASN A 608 24.55 -11.03 -9.57
CA ASN A 608 24.62 -11.50 -10.96
C ASN A 608 23.26 -11.96 -11.50
N GLU A 609 22.48 -12.68 -10.70
CA GLU A 609 21.12 -13.10 -11.06
C GLU A 609 20.23 -11.89 -11.39
N MET A 610 20.31 -10.83 -10.59
CA MET A 610 19.57 -9.58 -10.86
C MET A 610 19.97 -8.93 -12.19
N MET A 611 21.26 -8.93 -12.53
CA MET A 611 21.73 -8.42 -13.83
C MET A 611 21.30 -9.33 -14.99
N ASP A 612 21.29 -10.65 -14.81
CA ASP A 612 20.83 -11.62 -15.81
C ASP A 612 19.34 -11.48 -16.12
N GLU A 613 18.51 -11.26 -15.10
CA GLU A 613 17.08 -11.02 -15.26
C GLU A 613 16.83 -9.72 -16.03
N HIS A 614 17.57 -8.65 -15.71
CA HIS A 614 17.49 -7.38 -16.42
C HIS A 614 17.86 -7.50 -17.91
N ASP A 615 18.95 -8.22 -18.22
CA ASP A 615 19.42 -8.47 -19.60
C ASP A 615 18.39 -9.23 -20.46
N GLN A 616 17.57 -10.09 -19.84
CA GLN A 616 16.57 -10.90 -20.54
C GLN A 616 15.26 -10.14 -20.84
N GLY A 617 15.18 -8.84 -20.54
CA GLY A 617 13.95 -8.06 -20.69
C GLY A 617 12.84 -8.48 -19.74
N LEU A 618 13.16 -9.30 -18.74
CA LEU A 618 12.35 -9.51 -17.55
C LEU A 618 12.52 -8.24 -16.70
N HIS A 619 11.89 -7.15 -17.11
CA HIS A 619 11.89 -5.91 -16.34
C HIS A 619 11.15 -6.13 -15.02
N PHE A 620 11.89 -6.53 -13.99
CA PHE A 620 11.52 -6.38 -12.60
C PHE A 620 11.61 -4.90 -12.23
N TYR A 621 10.54 -4.15 -12.49
CA TYR A 621 10.31 -2.91 -11.75
C TYR A 621 9.84 -3.31 -10.35
N GLY A 622 10.82 -3.57 -9.47
CA GLY A 622 10.64 -3.86 -8.05
C GLY A 622 10.16 -5.29 -7.76
N CYS A 623 11.03 -6.12 -7.19
CA CYS A 623 10.59 -7.27 -6.42
C CYS A 623 11.60 -7.57 -5.32
N ASP A 624 11.20 -7.30 -4.08
CA ASP A 624 11.60 -8.18 -2.99
C ASP A 624 11.17 -9.60 -3.36
N SER A 625 12.15 -10.52 -3.36
CA SER A 625 12.05 -11.98 -3.42
C SER A 625 11.80 -12.67 -4.77
N LEU A 626 12.84 -13.35 -5.28
CA LEU A 626 12.71 -14.67 -5.89
C LEU A 626 13.69 -15.65 -5.23
N LYS A 627 13.09 -16.73 -4.71
CA LYS A 627 13.76 -17.97 -4.30
C LYS A 627 13.87 -18.88 -5.52
N HIS A 628 15.08 -19.14 -6.00
CA HIS A 628 15.37 -20.33 -6.79
C HIS A 628 16.71 -20.96 -6.34
N LEU A 629 16.74 -21.52 -5.13
CA LEU A 629 17.76 -22.52 -4.81
C LEU A 629 17.25 -23.90 -5.22
N LYS A 630 17.84 -24.44 -6.29
CA LYS A 630 17.81 -25.86 -6.62
C LYS A 630 18.47 -26.62 -5.47
N VAL A 631 17.71 -27.47 -4.79
CA VAL A 631 18.27 -28.52 -3.93
C VAL A 631 18.96 -29.52 -4.86
N TYR A 632 20.29 -29.53 -4.86
CA TYR A 632 21.04 -30.69 -5.33
C TYR A 632 21.14 -31.66 -4.15
N ASP A 633 20.36 -32.72 -4.18
CA ASP A 633 20.66 -33.93 -3.41
C ASP A 633 22.00 -34.47 -3.91
N SER A 634 23.01 -34.48 -3.03
CA SER A 634 24.19 -35.34 -3.20
C SER A 634 24.18 -36.39 -2.09
N THR A 635 24.29 -37.62 -2.53
CA THR A 635 24.44 -38.87 -1.78
C THR A 635 25.66 -38.88 -0.86
#